data_AF-A0A258AIW2-F1
#
_entry.id   AF-A0A258AIW2-F1
#
_cell.length_a   1.000
_cell.length_b   1.000
_cell.length_c   1.000
_cell.angle_alpha   90.00
_cell.angle_beta   90.00
_cell.angle_gamma   90.00
#
_symmetry.space_group_name_H-M   'P 1'
#
loop_
_entity.id
_entity.type
_entity.pdbx_description
1 polymer ?
#
loop_
_entity_poly.entity_id
_entity_poly.type
_entity_poly.pdbx_seq_one_letter_code
_entity_poly.pdbx_strand_id
1 'polypeptide(L)'
;MKPLLQAIEAIRSALKEEVPPSSVEEAAVIYAQFCTDAERRLDRVAAMLQKGSDYQALQVAEEEPPLLDLAAWLSFGEEKNWQLFCEAHGLKAAPRLNARTIQDLENLYAKGISASHPLYKEFRAAVLSRDDEKSLRIVKTILKLNSQDENAKKELLRLENKGLQENIDQLRESLKTDDEERIAMLTETIKAIAPPAKLERLDVFQQGEDIRQALRRRQAEERMPGMLIATAALKAEGKWRQVGQMIDSLESMIKEHGLVPADAEQHAAIEELTRYHQKEKAAEEKQRNFDRTLKSFLAFVGEVETRLMTGAGVDYSEIAEKDEVFVKRWKELEGYQLPVASDSLQRLRTAGLELRARLERMQRGKRIRNLTLAAAALVVLCCISAAGLHAWKAWTMTQELASYQDKDNSAAAEDLIKKLRSEEGLLLRWPFLQAKTEEVNSWATQSRVTDKQAREALQKLADSFQGDSSTLPAPQLVRQLADAEVLVKQLTRGLAAEPRNQLMALKTKADLHLATVLKGFSASTAATLSQMEKTSADELSHEKPTAKVSASCEALDKQLQPLEALLKPEVPALALPADLETRIHALRQRLKNYQTDLQAFAAIRTETAKAGTLDEYKKTVAKWQAVKFAEAAPAVKMLDTLPSEKAFQAALYTSGDQEMLQAIIDDKSWRYAAPDTLLEADLKAILTLLHDENLNNIFESTIAHYSGKKHGPVVWSMGRPEQAETGTSTRWTARFYEADPTQPTVSFIKQTFTRFALGSNPQGDAVLSTRLSQTSEFMNQMELGRITDEKGERVQRSLLEVFDKLVQNTIGSPIAKAYVMLKLQAMTQLRPRAWGEHYCPSLQQDLQELRQILGRTDLRSEDWLVPAMQEKWAAPLTAFFKTCQEHAYMREATARRNYLRAVVNAGLKFGGYVETDLSLALNPQGRNTGELWVIGKEGGKPLLVLNAAANSAVSETRKSIMAPSSVPLSPVFFVPADRRALVHQYQEALSGTGVDLKPVTGESVFLTAP
;
A
#
# COMPACT_ATOMS: atom_id res chain seq x y z
N MET A 1 15.49 -11.92 -16.09
CA MET A 1 15.85 -13.27 -16.60
C MET A 1 16.75 -14.07 -15.66
N LYS A 2 17.91 -13.57 -15.23
CA LYS A 2 18.78 -14.25 -14.22
C LYS A 2 18.04 -14.85 -13.00
N PRO A 3 17.09 -14.15 -12.35
CA PRO A 3 16.34 -14.73 -11.21
C PRO A 3 15.41 -15.89 -11.58
N LEU A 4 14.84 -15.91 -12.81
CA LEU A 4 14.00 -17.02 -13.26
C LEU A 4 14.82 -18.29 -13.48
N LEU A 5 16.01 -18.17 -14.10
CA LEU A 5 16.89 -19.31 -14.34
C LEU A 5 17.39 -19.92 -13.02
N GLN A 6 17.76 -19.07 -12.05
CA GLN A 6 18.13 -19.51 -10.70
C GLN A 6 16.98 -20.22 -9.98
N ALA A 7 15.74 -19.70 -10.14
CA ALA A 7 14.56 -20.33 -9.57
C ALA A 7 14.29 -21.71 -10.20
N ILE A 8 14.39 -21.83 -11.53
CA ILE A 8 14.19 -23.12 -12.24
C ILE A 8 15.27 -24.14 -11.83
N GLU A 9 16.51 -23.70 -11.64
CA GLU A 9 17.59 -24.58 -11.16
C GLU A 9 17.34 -25.06 -9.74
N ALA A 10 16.90 -24.18 -8.83
CA ALA A 10 16.50 -24.53 -7.47
C ALA A 10 15.29 -25.49 -7.45
N ILE A 11 14.32 -25.29 -8.36
CA ILE A 11 13.17 -26.18 -8.54
C ILE A 11 13.62 -27.57 -9.00
N ARG A 12 14.51 -27.64 -10.01
CA ARG A 12 15.06 -28.92 -10.50
C ARG A 12 15.87 -29.66 -9.44
N SER A 13 16.62 -28.95 -8.59
CA SER A 13 17.28 -29.60 -7.45
C SER A 13 16.28 -30.13 -6.42
N ALA A 14 15.21 -29.37 -6.14
CA ALA A 14 14.17 -29.78 -5.20
C ALA A 14 13.31 -30.96 -5.68
N LEU A 15 13.19 -31.15 -6.99
CA LEU A 15 12.52 -32.32 -7.56
C LEU A 15 13.38 -33.59 -7.49
N LYS A 16 14.71 -33.44 -7.39
CA LYS A 16 15.67 -34.56 -7.26
C LYS A 16 15.91 -34.97 -5.81
N GLU A 17 15.86 -34.02 -4.89
CA GLU A 17 15.98 -34.24 -3.46
C GLU A 17 14.57 -34.26 -2.84
N GLU A 18 14.10 -35.38 -2.29
CA GLU A 18 12.74 -35.53 -1.70
C GLU A 18 12.41 -34.57 -0.52
N VAL A 19 13.31 -33.65 -0.19
CA VAL A 19 13.17 -32.63 0.85
C VAL A 19 13.43 -31.25 0.24
N PRO A 20 12.49 -30.28 0.35
CA PRO A 20 12.71 -28.94 -0.20
C PRO A 20 13.73 -28.14 0.64
N PRO A 21 14.85 -27.67 0.06
CA PRO A 21 15.68 -26.63 0.68
C PRO A 21 14.91 -25.30 0.85
N SER A 22 15.32 -24.43 1.78
CA SER A 22 14.63 -23.15 2.03
C SER A 22 14.65 -22.17 0.84
N SER A 23 15.54 -22.38 -0.12
CA SER A 23 15.59 -21.64 -1.40
C SER A 23 14.42 -21.96 -2.33
N VAL A 24 13.68 -23.05 -2.06
CA VAL A 24 12.62 -23.57 -2.95
C VAL A 24 11.32 -22.81 -2.79
N GLU A 25 11.02 -22.30 -1.59
CA GLU A 25 9.85 -21.43 -1.35
C GLU A 25 9.95 -20.14 -2.16
N GLU A 26 11.11 -19.48 -2.11
CA GLU A 26 11.37 -18.27 -2.87
C GLU A 26 11.37 -18.53 -4.38
N ALA A 27 12.01 -19.62 -4.81
CA ALA A 27 11.98 -20.07 -6.20
C ALA A 27 10.55 -20.36 -6.70
N ALA A 28 9.70 -20.98 -5.87
CA ALA A 28 8.29 -21.26 -6.19
C ALA A 28 7.49 -19.97 -6.42
N VAL A 29 7.70 -18.95 -5.56
CA VAL A 29 7.04 -17.65 -5.71
C VAL A 29 7.48 -16.94 -6.98
N ILE A 30 8.78 -16.89 -7.24
CA ILE A 30 9.36 -16.25 -8.43
C ILE A 30 8.83 -16.95 -9.69
N TYR A 31 8.92 -18.28 -9.75
CA TYR A 31 8.43 -19.05 -10.89
C TYR A 31 6.92 -18.86 -11.12
N ALA A 32 6.11 -18.88 -10.07
CA ALA A 32 4.67 -18.66 -10.17
C ALA A 32 4.31 -17.24 -10.66
N GLN A 33 5.09 -16.22 -10.30
CA GLN A 33 4.91 -14.85 -10.81
C GLN A 33 5.15 -14.79 -12.32
N PHE A 34 6.30 -15.29 -12.80
CA PHE A 34 6.61 -15.29 -14.23
C PHE A 34 5.58 -16.08 -15.06
N CYS A 35 5.11 -17.23 -14.56
CA CYS A 35 4.03 -17.98 -15.24
C CYS A 35 2.72 -17.20 -15.28
N THR A 36 2.36 -16.47 -14.22
CA THR A 36 1.13 -15.66 -14.19
C THR A 36 1.18 -14.50 -15.18
N ASP A 37 2.33 -13.83 -15.28
CA ASP A 37 2.51 -12.71 -16.21
C ASP A 37 2.52 -13.17 -17.66
N ALA A 38 3.19 -14.30 -17.95
CA ALA A 38 3.15 -14.94 -19.26
C ALA A 38 1.72 -15.34 -19.65
N GLU A 39 0.95 -15.91 -18.73
CA GLU A 39 -0.43 -16.36 -19.01
C GLU A 39 -1.38 -15.19 -19.28
N ARG A 40 -1.30 -14.11 -18.50
CA ARG A 40 -2.09 -12.87 -18.78
C ARG A 40 -1.81 -12.33 -20.18
N ARG A 41 -0.58 -12.45 -20.64
CA ARG A 41 -0.18 -11.99 -21.97
C ARG A 41 -0.64 -12.95 -23.07
N LEU A 42 -0.58 -14.26 -22.83
CA LEU A 42 -1.20 -15.27 -23.70
C LEU A 42 -2.71 -15.03 -23.83
N ASP A 43 -3.43 -14.69 -22.76
CA ASP A 43 -4.86 -14.37 -22.84
C ASP A 43 -5.16 -13.17 -23.73
N ARG A 44 -4.34 -12.11 -23.64
CA ARG A 44 -4.45 -10.93 -24.52
C ARG A 44 -4.20 -11.31 -25.98
N VAL A 45 -3.17 -12.12 -26.24
CA VAL A 45 -2.85 -12.63 -27.58
C VAL A 45 -3.98 -13.50 -28.11
N ALA A 46 -4.51 -14.43 -27.31
CA ALA A 46 -5.64 -15.28 -27.68
C ALA A 46 -6.86 -14.48 -28.10
N ALA A 47 -7.20 -13.42 -27.34
CA ALA A 47 -8.32 -12.54 -27.66
C ALA A 47 -8.12 -11.75 -28.96
N MET A 48 -6.87 -11.41 -29.30
CA MET A 48 -6.53 -10.72 -30.57
C MET A 48 -6.58 -11.68 -31.76
N LEU A 49 -6.07 -12.91 -31.60
CA LEU A 49 -6.13 -13.96 -32.62
C LEU A 49 -7.58 -14.35 -32.93
N GLN A 50 -8.45 -14.45 -31.92
CA GLN A 50 -9.88 -14.71 -32.12
C GLN A 50 -10.60 -13.62 -32.92
N LYS A 51 -10.10 -12.38 -32.87
CA LYS A 51 -10.64 -11.23 -33.62
C LYS A 51 -10.04 -11.08 -35.03
N GLY A 52 -9.12 -11.97 -35.43
CA GLY A 52 -8.39 -11.88 -36.70
C GLY A 52 -7.36 -10.74 -36.75
N SER A 53 -6.97 -10.20 -35.59
CA SER A 53 -5.99 -9.12 -35.47
C SER A 53 -4.56 -9.66 -35.34
N ASP A 54 -4.13 -10.48 -36.30
CA ASP A 54 -2.84 -11.20 -36.31
C ASP A 54 -1.64 -10.26 -36.06
N TYR A 55 -1.67 -9.05 -36.63
CA TYR A 55 -0.61 -8.07 -36.45
C TYR A 55 -0.52 -7.51 -35.02
N GLN A 56 -1.66 -7.23 -34.38
CA GLN A 56 -1.69 -6.74 -33.00
C GLN A 56 -1.28 -7.84 -32.02
N ALA A 57 -1.66 -9.09 -32.32
CA ALA A 57 -1.22 -10.25 -31.56
C ALA A 57 0.30 -10.41 -31.59
N LEU A 58 0.94 -10.20 -32.75
CA LEU A 58 2.41 -10.17 -32.88
C LEU A 58 3.05 -9.04 -32.08
N GLN A 59 2.52 -7.82 -32.15
CA GLN A 59 3.05 -6.69 -31.38
C GLN A 59 3.01 -6.96 -29.88
N VAL A 60 1.87 -7.44 -29.37
CA VAL A 60 1.75 -7.81 -27.95
C VAL A 60 2.64 -9.00 -27.63
N ALA A 61 2.89 -9.94 -28.53
CA ALA A 61 3.82 -11.07 -28.32
C ALA A 61 5.30 -10.69 -28.36
N GLU A 62 5.66 -9.52 -28.93
CA GLU A 62 7.05 -9.04 -29.05
C GLU A 62 7.44 -7.94 -28.04
N GLU A 63 6.54 -7.49 -27.17
CA GLU A 63 6.92 -6.71 -25.96
C GLU A 63 8.02 -7.47 -25.17
N GLU A 64 9.04 -6.78 -24.66
CA GLU A 64 10.14 -7.45 -23.96
C GLU A 64 9.72 -7.97 -22.56
N PRO A 65 10.09 -9.22 -22.17
CA PRO A 65 10.76 -10.25 -22.97
C PRO A 65 9.78 -10.93 -23.96
N PRO A 66 10.22 -11.35 -25.16
CA PRO A 66 9.33 -11.97 -26.16
C PRO A 66 8.58 -13.20 -25.62
N LEU A 67 7.29 -13.32 -25.95
CA LEU A 67 6.38 -14.24 -25.27
C LEU A 67 6.70 -15.72 -25.51
N LEU A 68 7.10 -16.10 -26.74
CA LEU A 68 7.48 -17.48 -27.06
C LEU A 68 8.79 -17.88 -26.37
N ASP A 69 9.77 -16.96 -26.32
CA ASP A 69 11.03 -17.18 -25.63
C ASP A 69 10.80 -17.32 -24.11
N LEU A 70 9.94 -16.47 -23.55
CA LEU A 70 9.51 -16.56 -22.15
C LEU A 70 8.79 -17.88 -21.86
N ALA A 71 7.87 -18.30 -22.74
CA ALA A 71 7.18 -19.57 -22.59
C ALA A 71 8.14 -20.76 -22.67
N ALA A 72 9.13 -20.71 -23.57
CA ALA A 72 10.18 -21.72 -23.69
C ALA A 72 11.08 -21.77 -22.45
N TRP A 73 11.44 -20.62 -21.86
CA TRP A 73 12.20 -20.59 -20.61
C TRP A 73 11.41 -21.09 -19.41
N LEU A 74 10.10 -20.82 -19.38
CA LEU A 74 9.22 -21.32 -18.33
C LEU A 74 8.93 -22.82 -18.48
N SER A 75 9.09 -23.38 -19.68
CA SER A 75 8.99 -24.81 -19.90
C SER A 75 10.33 -25.50 -19.64
N PHE A 76 10.39 -26.29 -18.57
CA PHE A 76 11.60 -27.02 -18.17
C PHE A 76 11.41 -28.55 -18.11
N GLY A 77 10.23 -29.05 -18.49
CA GLY A 77 9.91 -30.47 -18.73
C GLY A 77 9.39 -31.26 -17.54
N GLU A 78 9.49 -30.71 -16.32
CA GLU A 78 9.02 -31.36 -15.07
C GLU A 78 7.91 -30.56 -14.37
N GLU A 79 7.19 -29.70 -15.10
CA GLU A 79 6.21 -28.75 -14.55
C GLU A 79 5.03 -29.49 -13.87
N LYS A 80 4.65 -30.66 -14.41
CA LYS A 80 3.61 -31.51 -13.82
C LYS A 80 4.05 -32.10 -12.49
N ASN A 81 5.31 -32.54 -12.39
CA ASN A 81 5.88 -33.07 -11.15
C ASN A 81 6.06 -31.94 -10.12
N TRP A 82 6.44 -30.76 -10.59
CA TRP A 82 6.54 -29.56 -9.77
C TRP A 82 5.20 -29.13 -9.17
N GLN A 83 4.11 -29.15 -9.95
CA GLN A 83 2.78 -28.84 -9.42
C GLN A 83 2.37 -29.81 -8.31
N LEU A 84 2.57 -31.12 -8.52
CA LEU A 84 2.31 -32.14 -7.50
C LEU A 84 3.19 -31.95 -6.26
N PHE A 85 4.46 -31.58 -6.45
CA PHE A 85 5.38 -31.28 -5.37
C PHE A 85 4.95 -30.04 -4.57
N CYS A 86 4.51 -28.97 -5.23
CA CYS A 86 3.98 -27.78 -4.57
C CYS A 86 2.71 -28.07 -3.77
N GLU A 87 1.78 -28.83 -4.33
CA GLU A 87 0.54 -29.23 -3.64
C GLU A 87 0.82 -30.07 -2.40
N ALA A 88 1.75 -31.02 -2.49
CA ALA A 88 2.14 -31.88 -1.37
C ALA A 88 2.84 -31.12 -0.23
N HIS A 89 3.55 -30.02 -0.53
CA HIS A 89 4.36 -29.26 0.42
C HIS A 89 3.78 -27.88 0.78
N GLY A 90 2.57 -27.54 0.32
CA GLY A 90 1.91 -26.26 0.60
C GLY A 90 2.58 -25.05 -0.05
N LEU A 91 3.33 -25.25 -1.13
CA LEU A 91 4.02 -24.19 -1.88
C LEU A 91 3.08 -23.55 -2.91
N LYS A 92 3.38 -22.31 -3.33
CA LYS A 92 2.60 -21.60 -4.36
C LYS A 92 2.75 -22.31 -5.72
N ALA A 93 1.70 -23.02 -6.15
CA ALA A 93 1.64 -23.66 -7.45
C ALA A 93 1.49 -22.61 -8.59
N ALA A 94 2.31 -22.74 -9.63
CA ALA A 94 2.25 -21.87 -10.81
C ALA A 94 1.06 -22.25 -11.73
N PRO A 95 0.40 -21.27 -12.38
CA PRO A 95 -0.61 -21.55 -13.40
C PRO A 95 0.01 -22.25 -14.61
N ARG A 96 -0.78 -23.07 -15.32
CA ARG A 96 -0.34 -23.71 -16.56
C ARG A 96 -0.45 -22.73 -17.71
N LEU A 97 0.57 -22.69 -18.56
CA LEU A 97 0.55 -21.86 -19.75
C LEU A 97 -0.43 -22.41 -20.79
N ASN A 98 -1.17 -21.53 -21.47
CA ASN A 98 -2.12 -21.88 -22.51
C ASN A 98 -1.43 -22.40 -23.78
N ALA A 99 -1.19 -23.72 -23.81
CA ALA A 99 -0.51 -24.41 -24.91
C ALA A 99 -1.18 -24.21 -26.28
N ARG A 100 -2.51 -24.03 -26.32
CA ARG A 100 -3.23 -23.79 -27.57
C ARG A 100 -2.87 -22.43 -28.16
N THR A 101 -2.86 -21.38 -27.34
CA THR A 101 -2.47 -20.04 -27.79
C THR A 101 -1.01 -19.98 -28.20
N ILE A 102 -0.12 -20.69 -27.48
CA ILE A 102 1.30 -20.82 -27.87
C ILE A 102 1.39 -21.45 -29.27
N GLN A 103 0.68 -22.56 -29.51
CA GLN A 103 0.66 -23.22 -30.82
C GLN A 103 0.07 -22.33 -31.92
N ASP A 104 -1.02 -21.61 -31.64
CA ASP A 104 -1.64 -20.68 -32.58
C ASP A 104 -0.67 -19.53 -32.95
N LEU A 105 0.10 -19.06 -31.96
CA LEU A 105 1.14 -18.05 -32.14
C LEU A 105 2.34 -18.60 -32.93
N GLU A 106 2.84 -19.79 -32.61
CA GLU A 106 3.90 -20.48 -33.39
C GLU A 106 3.49 -20.69 -34.86
N ASN A 107 2.24 -21.10 -35.11
CA ASN A 107 1.69 -21.25 -36.45
C ASN A 107 1.63 -19.90 -37.19
N LEU A 108 1.37 -18.82 -36.47
CA LEU A 108 1.36 -17.47 -37.02
C LEU A 108 2.78 -17.01 -37.38
N TYR A 109 3.79 -17.32 -36.56
CA TYR A 109 5.20 -17.09 -36.92
C TYR A 109 5.64 -17.95 -38.11
N ALA A 110 5.19 -19.21 -38.20
CA ALA A 110 5.54 -20.14 -39.27
C ALA A 110 4.97 -19.76 -40.64
N LYS A 111 3.85 -19.01 -40.70
CA LYS A 111 3.28 -18.49 -41.95
C LYS A 111 4.19 -17.47 -42.64
N GLY A 112 5.07 -16.81 -41.89
CA GLY A 112 5.95 -15.75 -42.36
C GLY A 112 5.23 -14.50 -42.85
N ILE A 113 5.99 -13.46 -43.18
CA ILE A 113 5.46 -12.18 -43.69
C ILE A 113 6.00 -11.88 -45.09
N SER A 114 5.14 -11.39 -45.98
CA SER A 114 5.55 -10.93 -47.31
C SER A 114 6.05 -9.49 -47.29
N ALA A 115 6.74 -9.05 -48.35
CA ALA A 115 7.27 -7.69 -48.47
C ALA A 115 6.19 -6.58 -48.46
N SER A 116 4.92 -6.93 -48.68
CA SER A 116 3.76 -6.03 -48.59
C SER A 116 3.18 -5.93 -47.17
N HIS A 117 3.74 -6.65 -46.20
CA HIS A 117 3.27 -6.62 -44.82
C HIS A 117 3.49 -5.23 -44.19
N PRO A 118 2.54 -4.71 -43.38
CA PRO A 118 2.66 -3.41 -42.72
C PRO A 118 3.97 -3.19 -41.96
N LEU A 119 4.57 -4.24 -41.38
CA LEU A 119 5.89 -4.20 -40.73
C LEU A 119 7.01 -3.68 -41.65
N TYR A 120 7.08 -4.11 -42.91
CA TYR A 120 8.10 -3.58 -43.83
C TYR A 120 7.84 -2.12 -44.21
N LYS A 121 6.59 -1.65 -44.14
CA LYS A 121 6.25 -0.24 -44.35
C LYS A 121 6.67 0.59 -43.13
N GLU A 122 6.37 0.11 -41.93
CA GLU A 122 6.80 0.75 -40.68
C GLU A 122 8.32 0.75 -40.53
N PHE A 123 9.00 -0.34 -40.91
CA PHE A 123 10.45 -0.42 -40.95
C PHE A 123 11.06 0.63 -41.89
N ARG A 124 10.55 0.71 -43.12
CA ARG A 124 11.00 1.73 -44.10
C ARG A 124 10.74 3.14 -43.58
N ALA A 125 9.61 3.38 -42.93
CA ALA A 125 9.32 4.68 -42.31
C ALA A 125 10.29 5.00 -41.16
N ALA A 126 10.61 4.04 -40.29
CA ALA A 126 11.55 4.21 -39.18
C ALA A 126 12.99 4.49 -39.67
N VAL A 127 13.43 3.78 -40.72
CA VAL A 127 14.73 4.01 -41.36
C VAL A 127 14.77 5.41 -42.00
N LEU A 128 13.69 5.84 -42.67
CA LEU A 128 13.58 7.18 -43.27
C LEU A 128 13.58 8.30 -42.21
N SER A 129 12.94 8.07 -41.07
CA SER A 129 12.91 9.02 -39.95
C SER A 129 14.18 9.01 -39.09
N ARG A 130 15.20 8.19 -39.45
CA ARG A 130 16.44 7.98 -38.68
C ARG A 130 16.18 7.56 -37.22
N ASP A 131 15.10 6.83 -37.00
CA ASP A 131 14.76 6.27 -35.70
C ASP A 131 15.41 4.88 -35.59
N ASP A 132 16.69 4.87 -35.24
CA ASP A 132 17.51 3.65 -35.23
C ASP A 132 17.05 2.64 -34.17
N GLU A 133 16.53 3.10 -33.03
CA GLU A 133 16.01 2.22 -31.97
C GLU A 133 14.74 1.49 -32.43
N LYS A 134 13.80 2.24 -33.02
CA LYS A 134 12.59 1.66 -33.61
C LYS A 134 12.92 0.76 -34.80
N SER A 135 13.89 1.15 -35.62
CA SER A 135 14.37 0.34 -36.74
C SER A 135 14.98 -0.98 -36.27
N LEU A 136 15.78 -0.95 -35.19
CA LEU A 136 16.39 -2.14 -34.59
C LEU A 136 15.34 -3.10 -34.04
N ARG A 137 14.30 -2.58 -33.38
CA ARG A 137 13.19 -3.41 -32.89
C ARG A 137 12.44 -4.07 -34.05
N ILE A 138 12.03 -3.30 -35.05
CA ILE A 138 11.24 -3.81 -36.18
C ILE A 138 12.04 -4.81 -37.02
N VAL A 139 13.35 -4.58 -37.25
CA VAL A 139 14.18 -5.50 -38.05
C VAL A 139 14.40 -6.85 -37.35
N LYS A 140 14.52 -6.86 -36.00
CA LYS A 140 14.57 -8.10 -35.21
C LYS A 140 13.28 -8.90 -35.36
N THR A 141 12.12 -8.23 -35.31
CA THR A 141 10.81 -8.86 -35.55
C THR A 141 10.69 -9.40 -36.97
N ILE A 142 11.16 -8.66 -37.98
CA ILE A 142 11.18 -9.11 -39.38
C ILE A 142 12.01 -10.40 -39.51
N LEU A 143 13.19 -10.46 -38.89
CA LEU A 143 14.05 -11.65 -38.96
C LEU A 143 13.53 -12.86 -38.20
N LYS A 144 12.70 -12.67 -37.18
CA LYS A 144 11.96 -13.78 -36.55
C LYS A 144 10.87 -14.34 -37.46
N LEU A 145 10.13 -13.47 -38.15
CA LEU A 145 9.06 -13.85 -39.08
C LEU A 145 9.58 -14.32 -40.44
N ASN A 146 10.77 -13.89 -40.85
CA ASN A 146 11.42 -14.27 -42.09
C ASN A 146 12.94 -14.38 -41.89
N SER A 147 13.37 -15.49 -41.32
CA SER A 147 14.79 -15.75 -40.96
C SER A 147 15.74 -15.85 -42.17
N GLN A 148 15.19 -15.95 -43.38
CA GLN A 148 15.96 -15.99 -44.64
C GLN A 148 16.08 -14.61 -45.32
N ASP A 149 15.57 -13.53 -44.72
CA ASP A 149 15.71 -12.18 -45.29
C ASP A 149 17.14 -11.64 -45.11
N GLU A 150 17.95 -11.78 -46.15
CA GLU A 150 19.34 -11.30 -46.18
C GLU A 150 19.48 -9.76 -46.05
N ASN A 151 18.48 -8.99 -46.47
CA ASN A 151 18.53 -7.53 -46.32
C ASN A 151 18.29 -7.12 -44.87
N ALA A 152 17.32 -7.74 -44.21
CA ALA A 152 17.07 -7.51 -42.80
C ALA A 152 18.27 -7.95 -41.93
N LYS A 153 18.96 -9.05 -42.26
CA LYS A 153 20.19 -9.49 -41.56
C LYS A 153 21.31 -8.45 -41.65
N LYS A 154 21.54 -7.92 -42.85
CA LYS A 154 22.55 -6.88 -43.08
C LYS A 154 22.22 -5.60 -42.33
N GLU A 155 20.95 -5.21 -42.31
CA GLU A 155 20.52 -3.98 -41.65
C GLU A 155 20.53 -4.10 -40.11
N LEU A 156 20.19 -5.27 -39.57
CA LEU A 156 20.39 -5.59 -38.14
C LEU A 156 21.88 -5.45 -37.76
N LEU A 157 22.77 -6.09 -38.52
CA LEU A 157 24.22 -5.99 -38.29
C LEU A 157 24.71 -4.55 -38.41
N ARG A 158 24.17 -3.75 -39.33
CA ARG A 158 24.53 -2.34 -39.49
C ARG A 158 24.13 -1.51 -38.26
N LEU A 159 22.89 -1.67 -37.78
CA LEU A 159 22.36 -0.95 -36.62
C LEU A 159 23.06 -1.35 -35.32
N GLU A 160 23.31 -2.64 -35.10
CA GLU A 160 24.03 -3.13 -33.91
C GLU A 160 25.49 -2.66 -33.90
N ASN A 161 26.18 -2.68 -35.04
CA ASN A 161 27.53 -2.14 -35.13
C ASN A 161 27.56 -0.61 -34.94
N LYS A 162 26.55 0.11 -35.43
CA LYS A 162 26.42 1.56 -35.24
C LYS A 162 26.25 1.91 -33.75
N GLY A 163 25.28 1.27 -33.08
CA GLY A 163 25.05 1.50 -31.64
C GLY A 163 26.25 1.11 -30.78
N LEU A 164 26.93 0.01 -31.11
CA LEU A 164 28.18 -0.36 -30.44
C LEU A 164 29.28 0.68 -30.66
N GLN A 165 29.42 1.22 -31.87
CA GLN A 165 30.41 2.26 -32.17
C GLN A 165 30.10 3.56 -31.43
N GLU A 166 28.83 3.97 -31.38
CA GLU A 166 28.39 5.15 -30.61
C GLU A 166 28.72 4.99 -29.12
N ASN A 167 28.50 3.81 -28.53
CA ASN A 167 28.88 3.53 -27.14
C ASN A 167 30.41 3.60 -26.94
N ILE A 168 31.20 3.08 -27.88
CA ILE A 168 32.67 3.16 -27.84
C ILE A 168 33.14 4.62 -27.94
N ASP A 169 32.52 5.43 -28.80
CA ASP A 169 32.85 6.85 -28.97
C ASP A 169 32.46 7.66 -27.72
N GLN A 170 31.32 7.36 -27.11
CA GLN A 170 30.92 7.92 -25.82
C GLN A 170 31.87 7.52 -24.70
N LEU A 171 32.32 6.26 -24.64
CA LEU A 171 33.31 5.80 -23.67
C LEU A 171 34.65 6.56 -23.85
N ARG A 172 35.07 6.76 -25.10
CA ARG A 172 36.27 7.54 -25.43
C ARG A 172 36.16 8.99 -24.97
N GLU A 173 34.98 9.60 -25.09
CA GLU A 173 34.75 10.96 -24.61
C GLU A 173 34.71 11.01 -23.08
N SER A 174 34.04 10.06 -22.41
CA SER A 174 33.98 10.03 -20.95
C SER A 174 35.34 9.78 -20.29
N LEU A 175 36.22 9.03 -20.95
CA LEU A 175 37.61 8.85 -20.50
C LEU A 175 38.41 10.17 -20.48
N LYS A 176 37.96 11.22 -21.15
CA LYS A 176 38.57 12.56 -21.06
C LYS A 176 38.07 13.38 -19.87
N THR A 177 36.89 13.05 -19.33
CA THR A 177 36.19 13.86 -18.32
C THR A 177 36.30 13.31 -16.90
N ASP A 178 37.13 12.29 -16.67
CA ASP A 178 37.39 11.62 -15.37
C ASP A 178 36.11 11.20 -14.61
N ASP A 179 35.01 10.98 -15.34
CA ASP A 179 33.73 10.54 -14.78
C ASP A 179 33.72 9.01 -14.68
N GLU A 180 34.34 8.50 -13.62
CA GLU A 180 34.54 7.06 -13.41
C GLU A 180 33.24 6.25 -13.46
N GLU A 181 32.11 6.78 -12.96
CA GLU A 181 30.83 6.06 -12.94
C GLU A 181 30.21 5.96 -14.34
N ARG A 182 30.30 7.03 -15.13
CA ARG A 182 29.88 6.99 -16.54
C ARG A 182 30.75 6.06 -17.37
N ILE A 183 32.06 6.07 -17.13
CA ILE A 183 33.02 5.14 -17.75
C ILE A 183 32.65 3.69 -17.42
N ALA A 184 32.37 3.40 -16.14
CA ALA A 184 31.96 2.08 -15.68
C ALA A 184 30.68 1.58 -16.38
N MET A 185 29.63 2.40 -16.42
CA MET A 185 28.35 2.06 -17.05
C MET A 185 28.48 1.79 -18.55
N LEU A 186 29.21 2.64 -19.27
CA LEU A 186 29.43 2.49 -20.71
C LEU A 186 30.25 1.23 -21.00
N THR A 187 31.25 0.94 -20.18
CA THR A 187 32.06 -0.27 -20.30
C THR A 187 31.22 -1.54 -20.08
N GLU A 188 30.33 -1.57 -19.09
CA GLU A 188 29.41 -2.70 -18.87
C GLU A 188 28.47 -2.92 -20.05
N THR A 189 27.96 -1.81 -20.62
CA THR A 189 27.09 -1.84 -21.79
C THR A 189 27.81 -2.39 -23.02
N ILE A 190 29.05 -1.94 -23.27
CA ILE A 190 29.87 -2.44 -24.37
C ILE A 190 30.19 -3.93 -24.18
N LYS A 191 30.55 -4.34 -22.96
CA LYS A 191 30.88 -5.73 -22.61
C LYS A 191 29.70 -6.68 -22.85
N ALA A 192 28.48 -6.21 -22.61
CA ALA A 192 27.26 -7.00 -22.80
C ALA A 192 26.89 -7.21 -24.28
N ILE A 193 27.28 -6.27 -25.17
CA ILE A 193 26.82 -6.24 -26.57
C ILE A 193 27.91 -6.74 -27.53
N ALA A 194 29.19 -6.51 -27.22
CA ALA A 194 30.29 -6.86 -28.13
C ALA A 194 30.87 -8.26 -27.87
N PRO A 195 31.27 -8.98 -28.93
CA PRO A 195 31.94 -10.27 -28.78
C PRO A 195 33.34 -10.10 -28.14
N PRO A 196 33.81 -11.05 -27.31
CA PRO A 196 35.09 -10.95 -26.59
C PRO A 196 36.29 -10.61 -27.49
N ALA A 197 36.38 -11.23 -28.66
CA ALA A 197 37.47 -10.99 -29.61
C ALA A 197 37.55 -9.55 -30.15
N LYS A 198 36.43 -8.80 -30.13
CA LYS A 198 36.39 -7.37 -30.50
C LYS A 198 36.79 -6.48 -29.33
N LEU A 199 36.43 -6.87 -28.10
CA LEU A 199 36.77 -6.18 -26.86
C LEU A 199 38.27 -6.20 -26.57
N GLU A 200 38.93 -7.35 -26.76
CA GLU A 200 40.38 -7.52 -26.55
C GLU A 200 41.24 -6.62 -27.44
N ARG A 201 40.69 -6.11 -28.55
CA ARG A 201 41.39 -5.24 -29.52
C ARG A 201 41.10 -3.76 -29.33
N LEU A 202 40.26 -3.40 -28.35
CA LEU A 202 39.83 -2.02 -28.09
C LEU A 202 40.55 -1.48 -26.85
N ASP A 203 41.64 -0.74 -27.05
CA ASP A 203 42.40 -0.14 -25.95
C ASP A 203 41.54 0.75 -25.03
N VAL A 204 40.59 1.47 -25.62
CA VAL A 204 39.60 2.31 -24.92
C VAL A 204 38.73 1.48 -23.98
N PHE A 205 38.35 0.27 -24.40
CA PHE A 205 37.56 -0.64 -23.58
C PHE A 205 38.40 -1.20 -22.43
N GLN A 206 39.67 -1.56 -22.67
CA GLN A 206 40.55 -2.05 -21.60
C GLN A 206 40.77 -0.98 -20.53
N GLN A 207 41.02 0.27 -20.93
CA GLN A 207 41.12 1.41 -20.00
C GLN A 207 39.82 1.62 -19.19
N GLY A 208 38.66 1.55 -19.86
CA GLY A 208 37.36 1.64 -19.20
C GLY A 208 37.11 0.48 -18.23
N GLU A 209 37.53 -0.74 -18.58
CA GLU A 209 37.40 -1.93 -17.75
C GLU A 209 38.30 -1.88 -16.51
N ASP A 210 39.51 -1.35 -16.63
CA ASP A 210 40.42 -1.14 -15.50
C ASP A 210 39.83 -0.12 -14.52
N ILE A 211 39.32 1.02 -15.02
CA ILE A 211 38.65 2.05 -14.20
C ILE A 211 37.38 1.48 -13.56
N ARG A 212 36.56 0.74 -14.33
CA ARG A 212 35.36 0.08 -13.82
C ARG A 212 35.70 -0.87 -12.68
N GLN A 213 36.70 -1.75 -12.86
CA GLN A 213 37.11 -2.70 -11.83
C GLN A 213 37.61 -1.98 -10.58
N ALA A 214 38.41 -0.92 -10.73
CA ALA A 214 38.89 -0.12 -9.62
C ALA A 214 37.76 0.61 -8.86
N LEU A 215 36.79 1.19 -9.58
CA LEU A 215 35.63 1.87 -9.00
C LEU A 215 34.72 0.89 -8.26
N ARG A 216 34.33 -0.21 -8.91
CA ARG A 216 33.45 -1.22 -8.29
C ARG A 216 34.11 -1.86 -7.07
N ARG A 217 35.43 -2.04 -7.10
CA ARG A 217 36.21 -2.47 -5.94
C ARG A 217 36.12 -1.47 -4.78
N ARG A 218 36.39 -0.17 -5.01
CA ARG A 218 36.28 0.88 -3.98
C ARG A 218 34.88 0.97 -3.38
N GLN A 219 33.84 0.95 -4.22
CA GLN A 219 32.44 0.96 -3.77
C GLN A 219 32.09 -0.26 -2.90
N ALA A 220 32.64 -1.43 -3.24
CA ALA A 220 32.45 -2.64 -2.44
C ALA A 220 33.20 -2.58 -1.09
N GLU A 221 34.42 -2.00 -1.08
CA GLU A 221 35.18 -1.73 0.15
C GLU A 221 34.43 -0.77 1.08
N GLU A 222 33.86 0.33 0.57
CA GLU A 222 33.06 1.28 1.36
C GLU A 222 31.76 0.67 1.90
N ARG A 223 31.15 -0.27 1.18
CA ARG A 223 29.88 -0.90 1.57
C ARG A 223 30.05 -1.99 2.63
N MET A 224 31.23 -2.61 2.72
CA MET A 224 31.50 -3.76 3.59
C MET A 224 31.20 -3.48 5.09
N PRO A 225 31.64 -2.37 5.71
CA PRO A 225 31.34 -2.09 7.11
C PRO A 225 29.84 -1.99 7.39
N GLY A 226 29.08 -1.36 6.49
CA GLY A 226 27.62 -1.25 6.60
C GLY A 226 26.93 -2.61 6.54
N MET A 227 27.39 -3.51 5.67
CA MET A 227 26.88 -4.89 5.61
C MET A 227 27.21 -5.67 6.88
N LEU A 228 28.41 -5.51 7.45
CA LEU A 228 28.78 -6.16 8.71
C LEU A 228 27.92 -5.66 9.88
N ILE A 229 27.66 -4.35 9.98
CA ILE A 229 26.77 -3.78 11.00
C ILE A 229 25.34 -4.32 10.84
N ALA A 230 24.81 -4.34 9.62
CA ALA A 230 23.47 -4.89 9.36
C ALA A 230 23.39 -6.38 9.72
N THR A 231 24.42 -7.15 9.39
CA THR A 231 24.48 -8.59 9.70
C THR A 231 24.62 -8.83 11.21
N ALA A 232 25.37 -7.99 11.92
CA ALA A 232 25.46 -8.01 13.38
C ALA A 232 24.12 -7.68 14.06
N ALA A 233 23.35 -6.73 13.50
CA ALA A 233 21.99 -6.44 13.98
C ALA A 233 21.04 -7.64 13.79
N LEU A 234 21.09 -8.31 12.63
CA LEU A 234 20.32 -9.53 12.38
C LEU A 234 20.68 -10.67 13.35
N LYS A 235 21.97 -10.78 13.71
CA LYS A 235 22.41 -11.69 14.78
C LYS A 235 21.83 -11.29 16.14
N ALA A 236 21.82 -10.00 16.50
CA ALA A 236 21.24 -9.52 17.76
C ALA A 236 19.73 -9.79 17.85
N GLU A 237 19.03 -9.81 16.71
CA GLU A 237 17.60 -10.16 16.60
C GLU A 237 17.34 -11.68 16.52
N GLY A 238 18.38 -12.52 16.50
CA GLY A 238 18.24 -13.98 16.41
C GLY A 238 17.87 -14.50 15.01
N LYS A 239 17.98 -13.68 13.97
CA LYS A 239 17.58 -14.02 12.59
C LYS A 239 18.69 -14.75 11.82
N TRP A 240 19.13 -15.90 12.30
CA TRP A 240 20.31 -16.63 11.79
C TRP A 240 20.27 -17.03 10.30
N ARG A 241 19.07 -17.23 9.72
CA ARG A 241 18.92 -17.52 8.28
C ARG A 241 19.25 -16.31 7.41
N GLN A 242 18.81 -15.12 7.82
CA GLN A 242 19.11 -13.87 7.13
C GLN A 242 20.60 -13.49 7.32
N VAL A 243 21.18 -13.83 8.48
CA VAL A 243 22.63 -13.75 8.67
C VAL A 243 23.37 -14.61 7.64
N GLY A 244 22.93 -15.84 7.39
CA GLY A 244 23.51 -16.71 6.36
C GLY A 244 23.47 -16.10 4.96
N GLN A 245 22.30 -15.60 4.54
CA GLN A 245 22.14 -14.93 3.23
C GLN A 245 23.05 -13.71 3.07
N MET A 246 23.19 -12.92 4.14
CA MET A 246 24.08 -11.75 4.14
C MET A 246 25.56 -12.14 4.10
N ILE A 247 25.94 -13.24 4.77
CA ILE A 247 27.29 -13.80 4.69
C ILE A 247 27.57 -14.30 3.26
N ASP A 248 26.67 -15.08 2.66
CA ASP A 248 26.84 -15.56 1.28
C ASP A 248 26.99 -14.39 0.28
N SER A 249 26.20 -13.34 0.48
CA SER A 249 26.28 -12.11 -0.32
C SER A 249 27.61 -11.39 -0.12
N LEU A 250 28.11 -11.35 1.11
CA LEU A 250 29.38 -10.73 1.48
C LEU A 250 30.58 -11.54 0.94
N GLU A 251 30.55 -12.86 1.04
CA GLU A 251 31.56 -13.76 0.44
C GLU A 251 31.57 -13.67 -1.08
N SER A 252 30.39 -13.61 -1.71
CA SER A 252 30.27 -13.40 -3.15
C SER A 252 30.88 -12.07 -3.57
N MET A 253 30.60 -10.99 -2.84
CA MET A 253 31.16 -9.66 -3.12
C MET A 253 32.68 -9.63 -2.94
N ILE A 254 33.19 -10.24 -1.88
CA ILE A 254 34.64 -10.37 -1.62
C ILE A 254 35.32 -11.11 -2.77
N LYS A 255 34.73 -12.22 -3.21
CA LYS A 255 35.27 -13.05 -4.30
C LYS A 255 35.17 -12.35 -5.66
N GLU A 256 34.06 -11.70 -5.96
CA GLU A 256 33.80 -11.03 -7.24
C GLU A 256 34.74 -9.84 -7.48
N HIS A 257 35.02 -9.07 -6.44
CA HIS A 257 35.85 -7.86 -6.53
C HIS A 257 37.29 -8.04 -6.03
N GLY A 258 37.68 -9.27 -5.65
CA GLY A 258 39.02 -9.58 -5.15
C GLY A 258 39.40 -8.76 -3.92
N LEU A 259 38.45 -8.55 -3.01
CA LEU A 259 38.64 -7.76 -1.81
C LEU A 259 39.53 -8.50 -0.81
N VAL A 260 40.45 -7.78 -0.20
CA VAL A 260 41.15 -8.24 1.01
C VAL A 260 40.54 -7.43 2.16
N PRO A 261 39.91 -8.06 3.16
CA PRO A 261 39.37 -7.32 4.30
C PRO A 261 40.50 -6.51 4.93
N ALA A 262 40.28 -5.20 5.04
CA ALA A 262 41.37 -4.24 5.25
C ALA A 262 41.91 -4.29 6.69
N ASP A 263 41.08 -4.71 7.66
CA ASP A 263 41.40 -4.70 9.09
C ASP A 263 41.09 -6.04 9.79
N ALA A 264 41.90 -6.37 10.80
CA ALA A 264 41.74 -7.58 11.62
C ALA A 264 40.36 -7.68 12.30
N GLU A 265 39.72 -6.55 12.59
CA GLU A 265 38.37 -6.48 13.15
C GLU A 265 37.30 -6.97 12.17
N GLN A 266 37.43 -6.66 10.88
CA GLN A 266 36.48 -7.11 9.85
C GLN A 266 36.56 -8.62 9.66
N HIS A 267 37.77 -9.17 9.63
CA HIS A 267 37.99 -10.61 9.60
C HIS A 267 37.38 -11.31 10.82
N ALA A 268 37.62 -10.79 12.03
CA ALA A 268 37.05 -11.35 13.24
C ALA A 268 35.52 -11.31 13.24
N ALA A 269 34.92 -10.21 12.76
CA ALA A 269 33.46 -10.07 12.65
C ALA A 269 32.86 -11.08 11.66
N ILE A 270 33.46 -11.27 10.48
CA ILE A 270 33.01 -12.25 9.49
C ILE A 270 33.10 -13.67 10.07
N GLU A 271 34.23 -14.02 10.71
CA GLU A 271 34.39 -15.33 11.36
C GLU A 271 33.35 -15.56 12.45
N GLU A 272 33.09 -14.55 13.29
CA GLU A 272 32.13 -14.66 14.38
C GLU A 272 30.70 -14.86 13.87
N LEU A 273 30.28 -14.09 12.85
CA LEU A 273 28.97 -14.22 12.21
C LEU A 273 28.81 -15.57 11.50
N THR A 274 29.88 -16.05 10.85
CA THR A 274 29.92 -17.37 10.19
C THR A 274 29.79 -18.49 11.21
N ARG A 275 30.53 -18.44 12.31
CA ARG A 275 30.42 -19.42 13.40
C ARG A 275 29.02 -19.42 14.02
N TYR A 276 28.41 -18.25 14.20
CA TYR A 276 27.03 -18.15 14.68
C TYR A 276 26.05 -18.83 13.72
N HIS A 277 26.09 -18.50 12.41
CA HIS A 277 25.22 -19.12 11.41
C HIS A 277 25.40 -20.65 11.37
N GLN A 278 26.64 -21.14 11.36
CA GLN A 278 26.93 -22.58 11.34
C GLN A 278 26.41 -23.29 12.59
N LYS A 279 26.53 -22.67 13.77
CA LYS A 279 26.01 -23.22 15.02
C LYS A 279 24.49 -23.35 15.01
N GLU A 280 23.77 -22.30 14.62
CA GLU A 280 22.30 -22.31 14.56
C GLU A 280 21.78 -23.26 13.48
N LYS A 281 22.43 -23.31 12.31
CA LYS A 281 22.14 -24.29 11.26
C LYS A 281 22.29 -25.71 11.75
N ALA A 282 23.40 -26.03 12.43
CA ALA A 282 23.63 -27.36 13.00
C ALA A 282 22.62 -27.70 14.11
N ALA A 283 22.20 -26.72 14.92
CA ALA A 283 21.16 -26.93 15.93
C ALA A 283 19.79 -27.24 15.31
N GLU A 284 19.39 -26.51 14.27
CA GLU A 284 18.14 -26.79 13.55
C GLU A 284 18.19 -28.16 12.85
N GLU A 285 19.30 -28.50 12.19
CA GLU A 285 19.48 -29.78 11.52
C GLU A 285 19.42 -30.94 12.52
N LYS A 286 20.04 -30.77 13.70
CA LYS A 286 19.95 -31.73 14.80
C LYS A 286 18.51 -31.91 15.30
N GLN A 287 17.75 -30.82 15.45
CA GLN A 287 16.33 -30.87 15.84
C GLN A 287 15.48 -31.59 14.79
N ARG A 288 15.64 -31.25 13.51
CA ARG A 288 14.91 -31.89 12.40
C ARG A 288 15.21 -33.40 12.31
N ASN A 289 16.47 -33.79 12.44
CA ASN A 289 16.86 -35.20 12.45
C ASN A 289 16.29 -35.95 13.66
N PHE A 290 16.26 -35.31 14.83
CA PHE A 290 15.59 -35.84 16.01
C PHE A 290 14.09 -36.03 15.78
N ASP A 291 13.38 -35.03 15.27
CA ASP A 291 11.93 -35.11 15.01
C ASP A 291 11.59 -36.21 13.99
N ARG A 292 12.41 -36.35 12.93
CA ARG A 292 12.29 -37.43 11.95
C ARG A 292 12.47 -38.81 12.61
N THR A 293 13.50 -38.95 13.44
CA THR A 293 13.81 -40.19 14.15
C THR A 293 12.70 -40.55 15.14
N LEU A 294 12.21 -39.57 15.90
CA LEU A 294 11.09 -39.73 16.83
C LEU A 294 9.81 -40.17 16.11
N LYS A 295 9.47 -39.51 14.98
CA LYS A 295 8.29 -39.86 14.18
C LYS A 295 8.39 -41.28 13.62
N SER A 296 9.55 -41.66 13.09
CA SER A 296 9.82 -43.02 12.62
C SER A 296 9.73 -44.06 13.75
N PHE A 297 10.22 -43.72 14.94
CA PHE A 297 10.16 -44.61 16.10
C PHE A 297 8.72 -44.78 16.62
N LEU A 298 7.94 -43.70 16.67
CA LEU A 298 6.52 -43.78 17.02
C LEU A 298 5.70 -44.59 16.01
N ALA A 299 6.02 -44.48 14.71
CA ALA A 299 5.40 -45.33 13.68
C ALA A 299 5.73 -46.81 13.89
N PHE A 300 6.99 -47.14 14.18
CA PHE A 300 7.40 -48.50 14.53
C PHE A 300 6.71 -49.01 15.81
N VAL A 301 6.58 -48.17 16.84
CA VAL A 301 5.82 -48.53 18.04
C VAL A 301 4.36 -48.78 17.72
N GLY A 302 3.73 -47.99 16.84
CA GLY A 302 2.38 -48.27 16.34
C GLY A 302 2.28 -49.61 15.61
N GLU A 303 3.27 -50.00 14.81
CA GLU A 303 3.36 -51.31 14.17
C GLU A 303 3.44 -52.44 15.21
N VAL A 304 4.31 -52.28 16.23
CA VAL A 304 4.48 -53.25 17.32
C VAL A 304 3.20 -53.38 18.15
N GLU A 305 2.56 -52.27 18.55
CA GLU A 305 1.28 -52.25 19.26
C GLU A 305 0.21 -53.01 18.46
N THR A 306 0.10 -52.73 17.16
CA THR A 306 -0.87 -53.40 16.27
C THR A 306 -0.58 -54.90 16.12
N ARG A 307 0.70 -55.28 16.01
CA ARG A 307 1.12 -56.68 15.88
C ARG A 307 0.91 -57.46 17.18
N LEU A 308 1.16 -56.85 18.34
CA LEU A 308 0.89 -57.43 19.65
C LEU A 308 -0.61 -57.60 19.92
N MET A 309 -1.44 -56.67 19.43
CA MET A 309 -2.91 -56.72 19.56
C MET A 309 -3.57 -57.79 18.66
N THR A 310 -3.01 -58.05 17.47
CA THR A 310 -3.57 -59.02 16.51
C THR A 310 -3.23 -60.48 16.86
N GLY A 311 -2.15 -60.73 17.63
CA GLY A 311 -1.98 -61.87 18.55
C GLY A 311 -1.89 -63.31 17.99
N ALA A 312 -2.29 -63.57 16.74
CA ALA A 312 -2.27 -64.91 16.15
C ALA A 312 -0.95 -65.20 15.44
N GLY A 313 -0.16 -66.15 15.96
CA GLY A 313 1.00 -66.73 15.27
C GLY A 313 2.37 -66.08 15.51
N VAL A 314 2.51 -65.18 16.50
CA VAL A 314 3.79 -64.51 16.77
C VAL A 314 4.74 -65.44 17.53
N ASP A 315 5.91 -65.70 16.97
CA ASP A 315 6.95 -66.56 17.57
C ASP A 315 7.96 -65.76 18.42
N TYR A 316 8.82 -66.48 19.14
CA TYR A 316 9.81 -65.85 20.02
C TYR A 316 10.88 -65.06 19.24
N SER A 317 11.29 -65.54 18.06
CA SER A 317 12.28 -64.87 17.22
C SER A 317 11.79 -63.52 16.71
N GLU A 318 10.53 -63.43 16.28
CA GLU A 318 9.89 -62.21 15.80
C GLU A 318 9.85 -61.13 16.91
N ILE A 319 9.46 -61.49 18.14
CA ILE A 319 9.44 -60.54 19.26
C ILE A 319 10.85 -60.14 19.71
N ALA A 320 11.83 -61.05 19.66
CA ALA A 320 13.22 -60.75 19.98
C ALA A 320 13.84 -59.77 18.97
N GLU A 321 13.58 -59.95 17.68
CA GLU A 321 14.02 -59.02 16.62
C GLU A 321 13.40 -57.63 16.80
N LYS A 322 12.10 -57.55 17.11
CA LYS A 322 11.43 -56.26 17.38
C LYS A 322 11.99 -55.56 18.63
N ASP A 323 12.37 -56.29 19.69
CA ASP A 323 13.03 -55.70 20.88
C ASP A 323 14.45 -55.20 20.55
N GLU A 324 15.20 -55.91 19.71
CA GLU A 324 16.51 -55.45 19.24
C GLU A 324 16.42 -54.15 18.42
N VAL A 325 15.46 -54.09 17.49
CA VAL A 325 15.17 -52.87 16.70
C VAL A 325 14.70 -51.74 17.61
N PHE A 326 13.88 -52.04 18.62
CA PHE A 326 13.44 -51.06 19.62
C PHE A 326 14.64 -50.47 20.38
N VAL A 327 15.55 -51.30 20.87
CA VAL A 327 16.76 -50.85 21.60
C VAL A 327 17.68 -50.03 20.70
N LYS A 328 17.84 -50.42 19.43
CA LYS A 328 18.65 -49.66 18.47
C LYS A 328 18.08 -48.26 18.23
N ARG A 329 16.78 -48.15 17.96
CA ARG A 329 16.09 -46.86 17.73
C ARG A 329 16.06 -46.00 18.99
N TRP A 330 15.95 -46.62 20.17
CA TRP A 330 16.04 -45.92 21.44
C TRP A 330 17.41 -45.29 21.66
N LYS A 331 18.50 -46.03 21.39
CA LYS A 331 19.87 -45.51 21.47
C LYS A 331 20.14 -44.39 20.45
N GLU A 332 19.60 -44.52 19.25
CA GLU A 332 19.71 -43.50 18.20
C GLU A 332 19.01 -42.21 18.64
N LEU A 333 17.81 -42.30 19.22
CA LEU A 333 17.07 -41.15 19.76
C LEU A 333 17.82 -40.49 20.94
N GLU A 334 18.38 -41.28 21.86
CA GLU A 334 19.22 -40.79 22.97
C GLU A 334 20.50 -40.10 22.47
N GLY A 335 21.06 -40.55 21.35
CA GLY A 335 22.26 -39.98 20.74
C GLY A 335 22.11 -38.49 20.38
N TYR A 336 20.90 -38.01 20.14
CA TYR A 336 20.63 -36.59 19.89
C TYR A 336 20.63 -35.73 21.17
N GLN A 337 20.53 -36.30 22.37
CA GLN A 337 20.51 -35.55 23.64
C GLN A 337 19.44 -34.42 23.68
N LEU A 338 18.29 -34.65 23.06
CA LEU A 338 17.16 -33.71 23.03
C LEU A 338 15.98 -34.27 23.84
N PRO A 339 15.18 -33.42 24.50
CA PRO A 339 14.05 -33.86 25.30
C PRO A 339 12.91 -34.36 24.40
N VAL A 340 12.35 -35.53 24.73
CA VAL A 340 11.14 -36.06 24.10
C VAL A 340 9.92 -35.60 24.90
N ALA A 341 8.85 -35.18 24.24
CA ALA A 341 7.60 -34.79 24.89
C ALA A 341 7.06 -35.92 25.81
N SER A 342 6.48 -35.54 26.96
CA SER A 342 6.04 -36.47 28.02
C SER A 342 5.17 -37.61 27.48
N ASP A 343 4.24 -37.29 26.59
CA ASP A 343 3.25 -38.24 26.09
C ASP A 343 3.86 -39.24 25.12
N SER A 344 4.76 -38.75 24.25
CA SER A 344 5.51 -39.61 23.31
C SER A 344 6.47 -40.52 24.08
N LEU A 345 7.17 -39.97 25.08
CA LEU A 345 8.08 -40.72 25.93
C LEU A 345 7.33 -41.76 26.78
N GLN A 346 6.16 -41.43 27.30
CA GLN A 346 5.30 -42.38 28.01
C GLN A 346 4.83 -43.50 27.09
N ARG A 347 4.38 -43.19 25.87
CA ARG A 347 3.97 -44.20 24.88
C ARG A 347 5.13 -45.14 24.51
N LEU A 348 6.31 -44.60 24.20
CA LEU A 348 7.49 -45.41 23.89
C LEU A 348 7.86 -46.31 25.09
N ARG A 349 7.81 -45.79 26.33
CA ARG A 349 8.07 -46.59 27.54
C ARG A 349 7.05 -47.71 27.73
N THR A 350 5.77 -47.42 27.58
CA THR A 350 4.70 -48.42 27.70
C THR A 350 4.86 -49.52 26.66
N ALA A 351 5.08 -49.17 25.39
CA ALA A 351 5.30 -50.14 24.32
C ALA A 351 6.55 -51.00 24.56
N GLY A 352 7.65 -50.40 25.02
CA GLY A 352 8.87 -51.14 25.39
C GLY A 352 8.66 -52.09 26.58
N LEU A 353 7.89 -51.67 27.60
CA LEU A 353 7.52 -52.51 28.73
C LEU A 353 6.62 -53.67 28.30
N GLU A 354 5.64 -53.44 27.43
CA GLU A 354 4.74 -54.47 26.92
C GLU A 354 5.49 -55.50 26.06
N LEU A 355 6.38 -55.03 25.18
CA LEU A 355 7.23 -55.88 24.34
C LEU A 355 8.14 -56.78 25.19
N ARG A 356 8.82 -56.22 26.19
CA ARG A 356 9.67 -56.98 27.12
C ARG A 356 8.88 -57.90 28.04
N ALA A 357 7.73 -57.45 28.55
CA ALA A 357 6.85 -58.28 29.37
C ALA A 357 6.34 -59.49 28.57
N ARG A 358 6.09 -59.33 27.26
CA ARG A 358 5.72 -60.44 26.38
C ARG A 358 6.88 -61.43 26.21
N LEU A 359 8.09 -60.92 25.98
CA LEU A 359 9.31 -61.74 25.87
C LEU A 359 9.61 -62.51 27.16
N GLU A 360 9.47 -61.87 28.33
CA GLU A 360 9.61 -62.51 29.64
C GLU A 360 8.54 -63.57 29.91
N ARG A 361 7.27 -63.34 29.54
CA ARG A 361 6.21 -64.35 29.69
C ARG A 361 6.51 -65.59 28.85
N MET A 362 7.01 -65.41 27.63
CA MET A 362 7.44 -66.52 26.77
C MET A 362 8.67 -67.26 27.34
N GLN A 363 9.55 -66.57 28.07
CA GLN A 363 10.68 -67.18 28.80
C GLN A 363 10.25 -67.91 30.09
N ARG A 364 9.31 -67.37 30.88
CA ARG A 364 8.82 -68.00 32.13
C ARG A 364 7.98 -69.26 31.84
N GLY A 365 7.23 -69.28 30.73
CA GLY A 365 6.53 -70.49 30.25
C GLY A 365 7.44 -71.69 30.01
N LYS A 366 8.74 -71.47 29.73
CA LYS A 366 9.75 -72.54 29.64
C LYS A 366 10.26 -73.04 31.01
N ARG A 367 10.22 -72.22 32.07
CA ARG A 367 10.80 -72.55 33.39
C ARG A 367 9.81 -73.17 34.38
N ILE A 368 8.52 -72.92 34.23
CA ILE A 368 7.47 -73.36 35.18
C ILE A 368 7.08 -74.85 34.99
N ARG A 369 7.64 -75.54 33.98
CA ARG A 369 7.44 -76.99 33.77
C ARG A 369 8.25 -77.89 34.71
N ASN A 370 9.12 -77.35 35.58
CA ASN A 370 10.18 -78.14 36.25
C ASN A 370 10.24 -78.09 37.80
N LEU A 371 9.24 -77.62 38.55
CA LEU A 371 9.35 -77.63 40.03
C LEU A 371 8.01 -77.80 40.78
N THR A 372 7.73 -79.03 41.23
CA THR A 372 6.79 -79.35 42.31
C THR A 372 7.29 -80.55 43.12
N LEU A 373 7.58 -80.35 44.42
CA LEU A 373 7.37 -81.28 45.55
C LEU A 373 8.26 -80.87 46.74
N ALA A 374 7.64 -80.52 47.87
CA ALA A 374 7.65 -81.35 49.08
C ALA A 374 7.28 -80.50 50.32
N ALA A 375 6.12 -80.82 50.87
CA ALA A 375 5.68 -80.45 52.20
C ALA A 375 6.08 -81.54 53.20
N ALA A 376 6.48 -81.15 54.41
CA ALA A 376 6.53 -81.92 55.66
C ALA A 376 7.51 -81.18 56.60
N ALA A 377 7.32 -80.98 57.90
CA ALA A 377 6.34 -81.42 58.89
C ALA A 377 6.57 -80.48 60.10
N LEU A 378 5.61 -79.84 60.75
CA LEU A 378 4.40 -80.36 61.41
C LEU A 378 4.66 -81.39 62.54
N VAL A 379 5.77 -81.26 63.29
CA VAL A 379 6.08 -82.16 64.44
C VAL A 379 6.43 -81.49 65.78
N VAL A 380 6.57 -80.16 65.90
CA VAL A 380 7.02 -79.53 67.18
C VAL A 380 5.87 -79.24 68.18
N LEU A 381 4.63 -79.63 67.86
CA LEU A 381 3.40 -79.09 68.49
C LEU A 381 2.89 -79.80 69.76
N CYS A 382 3.65 -80.66 70.44
CA CYS A 382 3.07 -81.50 71.51
C CYS A 382 3.60 -81.31 72.95
N CYS A 383 4.48 -80.34 73.26
CA CYS A 383 5.01 -80.19 74.63
C CYS A 383 4.63 -78.88 75.39
N ILE A 384 3.81 -77.98 74.83
CA ILE A 384 3.48 -76.65 75.44
C ILE A 384 2.16 -76.69 76.27
N SER A 385 1.47 -77.84 76.34
CA SER A 385 0.05 -77.94 76.72
C SER A 385 -0.32 -77.71 78.19
N ALA A 386 0.62 -77.59 79.14
CA ALA A 386 0.26 -77.35 80.55
C ALA A 386 0.33 -75.86 80.98
N ALA A 387 1.23 -75.04 80.40
CA ALA A 387 1.19 -73.58 80.55
C ALA A 387 0.19 -72.92 79.59
N GLY A 388 -0.15 -73.63 78.51
CA GLY A 388 -1.12 -73.21 77.51
C GLY A 388 -2.52 -72.94 78.06
N LEU A 389 -3.02 -73.71 79.04
CA LEU A 389 -4.40 -73.56 79.51
C LEU A 389 -4.65 -72.24 80.29
N HIS A 390 -3.68 -71.75 81.05
CA HIS A 390 -3.82 -70.50 81.82
C HIS A 390 -3.55 -69.25 80.96
N ALA A 391 -2.63 -69.35 80.00
CA ALA A 391 -2.45 -68.37 78.94
C ALA A 391 -3.63 -68.37 77.95
N TRP A 392 -4.28 -69.52 77.73
CA TRP A 392 -5.44 -69.66 76.85
C TRP A 392 -6.64 -68.91 77.40
N LYS A 393 -6.96 -69.00 78.70
CA LYS A 393 -8.06 -68.20 79.28
C LYS A 393 -7.81 -66.68 79.18
N ALA A 394 -6.57 -66.22 79.36
CA ALA A 394 -6.21 -64.82 79.15
C ALA A 394 -6.24 -64.42 77.66
N TRP A 395 -5.85 -65.34 76.76
CA TRP A 395 -5.89 -65.15 75.32
C TRP A 395 -7.31 -65.18 74.76
N THR A 396 -8.22 -66.00 75.29
CA THR A 396 -9.63 -66.01 74.89
C THR A 396 -10.31 -64.70 75.27
N MET A 397 -10.00 -64.11 76.43
CA MET A 397 -10.50 -62.78 76.81
C MET A 397 -9.89 -61.67 75.96
N THR A 398 -8.62 -61.82 75.53
CA THR A 398 -7.98 -60.92 74.57
C THR A 398 -8.65 -61.01 73.19
N GLN A 399 -8.99 -62.23 72.75
CA GLN A 399 -9.73 -62.51 71.51
C GLN A 399 -11.17 -62.02 71.60
N GLU A 400 -11.83 -62.08 72.76
CA GLU A 400 -13.19 -61.59 72.94
C GLU A 400 -13.24 -60.06 72.90
N LEU A 401 -12.30 -59.37 73.56
CA LEU A 401 -12.10 -57.92 73.44
C LEU A 401 -11.74 -57.51 72.02
N ALA A 402 -10.84 -58.24 71.35
CA ALA A 402 -10.54 -58.04 69.94
C ALA A 402 -11.79 -58.28 69.08
N SER A 403 -12.64 -59.25 69.42
CA SER A 403 -13.87 -59.52 68.69
C SER A 403 -14.90 -58.40 68.85
N TYR A 404 -14.96 -57.70 70.00
CA TYR A 404 -15.82 -56.53 70.14
C TYR A 404 -15.29 -55.32 69.37
N GLN A 405 -13.97 -55.20 69.22
CA GLN A 405 -13.34 -54.22 68.32
C GLN A 405 -13.61 -54.57 66.84
N ASP A 406 -13.46 -55.84 66.45
CA ASP A 406 -13.74 -56.36 65.09
C ASP A 406 -15.22 -56.30 64.72
N LYS A 407 -16.11 -56.47 65.71
CA LYS A 407 -17.57 -56.33 65.58
C LYS A 407 -18.06 -54.90 65.80
N ASP A 408 -17.15 -53.97 66.09
CA ASP A 408 -17.42 -52.53 66.20
C ASP A 408 -18.46 -52.17 67.28
N ASN A 409 -18.43 -52.89 68.42
CA ASN A 409 -19.38 -52.79 69.52
C ASN A 409 -18.72 -52.28 70.82
N SER A 410 -18.55 -50.96 70.90
CA SER A 410 -17.86 -50.28 72.01
C SER A 410 -18.57 -50.43 73.37
N ALA A 411 -19.91 -50.51 73.39
CA ALA A 411 -20.67 -50.67 74.62
C ALA A 411 -20.44 -52.05 75.27
N ALA A 412 -20.43 -53.12 74.47
CA ALA A 412 -20.14 -54.47 74.98
C ALA A 412 -18.67 -54.62 75.41
N ALA A 413 -17.74 -53.94 74.73
CA ALA A 413 -16.33 -53.89 75.09
C ALA A 413 -16.11 -53.21 76.46
N GLU A 414 -16.76 -52.08 76.72
CA GLU A 414 -16.70 -51.37 78.00
C GLU A 414 -17.22 -52.23 79.17
N ASP A 415 -18.35 -52.92 78.96
CA ASP A 415 -18.91 -53.82 79.97
C ASP A 415 -17.98 -55.01 80.28
N LEU A 416 -17.33 -55.59 79.26
CA LEU A 416 -16.35 -56.66 79.46
C LEU A 416 -15.09 -56.16 80.16
N ILE A 417 -14.57 -54.98 79.80
CA ILE A 417 -13.41 -54.35 80.47
C ILE A 417 -13.74 -54.04 81.93
N LYS A 418 -14.95 -53.55 82.22
CA LYS A 418 -15.42 -53.28 83.58
C LYS A 418 -15.46 -54.56 84.42
N LYS A 419 -16.00 -55.65 83.86
CA LYS A 419 -16.00 -56.98 84.50
C LYS A 419 -14.60 -57.55 84.72
N LEU A 420 -13.70 -57.45 83.74
CA LEU A 420 -12.30 -57.89 83.87
C LEU A 420 -11.55 -57.16 84.99
N ARG A 421 -11.83 -55.86 85.18
CA ARG A 421 -11.22 -55.05 86.25
C ARG A 421 -11.81 -55.31 87.63
N SER A 422 -13.09 -55.68 87.74
CA SER A 422 -13.76 -55.88 89.03
C SER A 422 -13.78 -57.33 89.54
N GLU A 423 -13.78 -58.33 88.65
CA GLU A 423 -14.05 -59.74 89.02
C GLU A 423 -12.88 -60.70 88.75
N GLU A 424 -12.06 -60.47 87.71
CA GLU A 424 -10.98 -61.40 87.29
C GLU A 424 -9.58 -60.74 87.29
N GLY A 425 -9.27 -59.90 88.27
CA GLY A 425 -8.03 -59.10 88.32
C GLY A 425 -6.70 -59.86 88.27
N LEU A 426 -6.68 -61.16 88.57
CA LEU A 426 -5.48 -62.00 88.44
C LEU A 426 -5.10 -62.27 86.97
N LEU A 427 -6.06 -62.23 86.03
CA LEU A 427 -5.79 -62.41 84.59
C LEU A 427 -5.12 -61.18 83.97
N LEU A 428 -5.33 -59.98 84.52
CA LEU A 428 -4.71 -58.73 84.07
C LEU A 428 -3.20 -58.64 84.36
N ARG A 429 -2.63 -59.61 85.08
CA ARG A 429 -1.16 -59.70 85.26
C ARG A 429 -0.44 -60.15 83.99
N TRP A 430 -1.17 -60.67 82.99
CA TRP A 430 -0.61 -61.00 81.69
C TRP A 430 -0.48 -59.73 80.83
N PRO A 431 0.75 -59.35 80.42
CA PRO A 431 1.00 -58.07 79.76
C PRO A 431 0.18 -57.85 78.48
N PHE A 432 -0.09 -58.92 77.72
CA PHE A 432 -0.84 -58.84 76.47
C PHE A 432 -2.34 -58.56 76.67
N LEU A 433 -2.97 -59.13 77.70
CA LEU A 433 -4.37 -58.87 78.01
C LEU A 433 -4.52 -57.46 78.58
N GLN A 434 -3.59 -57.03 79.44
CA GLN A 434 -3.57 -55.67 79.97
C GLN A 434 -3.39 -54.62 78.86
N ALA A 435 -2.44 -54.83 77.95
CA ALA A 435 -2.24 -53.96 76.79
C ALA A 435 -3.50 -53.90 75.91
N LYS A 436 -4.13 -55.05 75.63
CA LYS A 436 -5.35 -55.09 74.80
C LYS A 436 -6.55 -54.45 75.50
N THR A 437 -6.69 -54.60 76.82
CA THR A 437 -7.74 -53.90 77.58
C THR A 437 -7.57 -52.40 77.53
N GLU A 438 -6.34 -51.87 77.58
CA GLU A 438 -6.11 -50.43 77.52
C GLU A 438 -6.28 -49.89 76.10
N GLU A 439 -5.84 -50.64 75.08
CA GLU A 439 -6.08 -50.34 73.66
C GLU A 439 -7.59 -50.26 73.36
N VAL A 440 -8.37 -51.28 73.76
CA VAL A 440 -9.82 -51.30 73.51
C VAL A 440 -10.56 -50.27 74.37
N ASN A 441 -10.10 -49.98 75.60
CA ASN A 441 -10.65 -48.92 76.45
C ASN A 441 -10.43 -47.52 75.83
N SER A 442 -9.24 -47.25 75.31
CA SER A 442 -8.92 -45.98 74.62
C SER A 442 -9.72 -45.81 73.32
N TRP A 443 -9.93 -46.89 72.55
CA TRP A 443 -10.80 -46.87 71.37
C TRP A 443 -12.28 -46.63 71.71
N ALA A 444 -12.81 -47.29 72.76
CA ALA A 444 -14.20 -47.15 73.17
C ALA A 444 -14.50 -45.75 73.73
N THR A 445 -13.60 -45.22 74.57
CA THR A 445 -13.69 -43.84 75.08
C THR A 445 -13.58 -42.81 73.96
N GLN A 446 -12.65 -42.98 73.01
CA GLN A 446 -12.54 -42.11 71.84
C GLN A 446 -13.84 -42.12 71.00
N SER A 447 -14.45 -43.30 70.80
CA SER A 447 -15.71 -43.45 70.06
C SER A 447 -16.89 -42.75 70.75
N ARG A 448 -16.92 -42.71 72.08
CA ARG A 448 -17.90 -41.93 72.87
C ARG A 448 -17.70 -40.42 72.78
N VAL A 449 -16.45 -39.96 72.77
CA VAL A 449 -16.13 -38.55 72.55
C VAL A 449 -16.58 -38.11 71.16
N THR A 450 -16.32 -38.91 70.13
CA THR A 450 -16.77 -38.64 68.76
C THR A 450 -18.29 -38.66 68.64
N ASP A 451 -19.01 -39.57 69.32
CA ASP A 451 -20.49 -39.57 69.37
C ASP A 451 -21.06 -38.28 69.98
N LYS A 452 -20.48 -37.81 71.09
CA LYS A 452 -20.87 -36.53 71.70
C LYS A 452 -20.60 -35.35 70.76
N GLN A 453 -19.42 -35.30 70.13
CA GLN A 453 -19.06 -34.25 69.17
C GLN A 453 -19.97 -34.25 67.94
N ALA A 454 -20.30 -35.43 67.40
CA ALA A 454 -21.21 -35.58 66.27
C ALA A 454 -22.62 -35.09 66.62
N ARG A 455 -23.15 -35.46 67.80
CA ARG A 455 -24.47 -35.01 68.28
C ARG A 455 -24.50 -33.50 68.52
N GLU A 456 -23.47 -32.93 69.13
CA GLU A 456 -23.35 -31.47 69.32
C GLU A 456 -23.27 -30.71 67.99
N ALA A 457 -22.53 -31.22 67.00
CA ALA A 457 -22.43 -30.64 65.67
C ALA A 457 -23.77 -30.70 64.92
N LEU A 458 -24.48 -31.84 64.97
CA LEU A 458 -25.80 -32.01 64.37
C LEU A 458 -26.86 -31.15 65.05
N GLN A 459 -26.80 -30.99 66.38
CA GLN A 459 -27.72 -30.12 67.11
C GLN A 459 -27.52 -28.65 66.74
N LYS A 460 -26.27 -28.17 66.68
CA LYS A 460 -25.97 -26.80 66.22
C LYS A 460 -26.46 -26.53 64.80
N LEU A 461 -26.30 -27.51 63.91
CA LEU A 461 -26.86 -27.45 62.56
C LEU A 461 -28.39 -27.40 62.59
N ALA A 462 -29.05 -28.26 63.38
CA ALA A 462 -30.50 -28.28 63.52
C ALA A 462 -31.07 -26.95 64.04
N ASP A 463 -30.42 -26.35 65.04
CA ASP A 463 -30.80 -25.07 65.64
C ASP A 463 -30.67 -23.90 64.63
N SER A 464 -29.83 -24.05 63.60
CA SER A 464 -29.68 -23.05 62.54
C SER A 464 -30.87 -22.98 61.57
N PHE A 465 -31.72 -24.02 61.55
CA PHE A 465 -32.88 -24.10 60.67
C PHE A 465 -34.16 -23.63 61.36
N GLN A 466 -34.88 -22.72 60.70
CA GLN A 466 -36.26 -22.36 61.01
C GLN A 466 -37.17 -22.96 59.93
N GLY A 467 -37.86 -24.05 60.26
CA GLY A 467 -38.60 -24.84 59.26
C GLY A 467 -37.64 -25.50 58.26
N ASP A 468 -37.76 -25.10 56.99
CA ASP A 468 -36.93 -25.55 55.86
C ASP A 468 -35.87 -24.53 55.42
N SER A 469 -35.74 -23.39 56.13
CA SER A 469 -34.76 -22.34 55.82
C SER A 469 -33.68 -22.26 56.88
N SER A 470 -32.42 -22.14 56.47
CA SER A 470 -31.29 -21.91 57.38
C SER A 470 -31.02 -20.42 57.54
N THR A 471 -30.54 -20.05 58.73
CA THR A 471 -29.98 -18.72 59.04
C THR A 471 -28.51 -18.58 58.66
N LEU A 472 -27.86 -19.67 58.26
CA LEU A 472 -26.44 -19.68 57.86
C LEU A 472 -26.27 -19.34 56.38
N PRO A 473 -25.19 -18.61 56.00
CA PRO A 473 -24.77 -18.47 54.62
C PRO A 473 -24.49 -19.83 53.95
N ALA A 474 -24.84 -19.98 52.68
CA ALA A 474 -24.70 -21.23 51.93
C ALA A 474 -23.29 -21.90 52.02
N PRO A 475 -22.16 -21.18 51.91
CA PRO A 475 -20.83 -21.80 52.07
C PRO A 475 -20.58 -22.34 53.48
N GLN A 476 -21.08 -21.64 54.50
CA GLN A 476 -20.95 -22.07 55.89
C GLN A 476 -21.85 -23.27 56.18
N LEU A 477 -23.05 -23.30 55.63
CA LEU A 477 -23.98 -24.43 55.76
C LEU A 477 -23.40 -25.72 55.16
N VAL A 478 -22.87 -25.66 53.93
CA VAL A 478 -22.26 -26.82 53.26
C VAL A 478 -21.02 -27.30 54.01
N ARG A 479 -20.19 -26.39 54.50
CA ARG A 479 -19.01 -26.72 55.30
C ARG A 479 -19.38 -27.43 56.60
N GLN A 480 -20.35 -26.89 57.35
CA GLN A 480 -20.78 -27.51 58.60
C GLN A 480 -21.43 -28.88 58.38
N LEU A 481 -22.18 -29.07 57.30
CA LEU A 481 -22.71 -30.40 56.91
C LEU A 481 -21.60 -31.40 56.57
N ALA A 482 -20.55 -30.97 55.88
CA ALA A 482 -19.39 -31.81 55.58
C ALA A 482 -18.61 -32.17 56.85
N ASP A 483 -18.39 -31.20 57.75
CA ASP A 483 -17.74 -31.43 59.04
C ASP A 483 -18.54 -32.43 59.91
N ALA A 484 -19.88 -32.29 59.95
CA ALA A 484 -20.77 -33.22 60.64
C ALA A 484 -20.77 -34.62 59.98
N GLU A 485 -20.70 -34.70 58.65
CA GLU A 485 -20.58 -35.98 57.94
C GLU A 485 -19.27 -36.71 58.24
N VAL A 486 -18.15 -35.99 58.36
CA VAL A 486 -16.86 -36.58 58.76
C VAL A 486 -16.96 -37.18 60.16
N LEU A 487 -17.53 -36.44 61.12
CA LEU A 487 -17.74 -36.93 62.49
C LEU A 487 -18.65 -38.15 62.53
N VAL A 488 -19.76 -38.16 61.77
CA VAL A 488 -20.70 -39.28 61.70
C VAL A 488 -20.09 -40.52 61.01
N LYS A 489 -19.18 -40.35 60.04
CA LYS A 489 -18.45 -41.45 59.39
C LYS A 489 -17.42 -42.13 60.31
N GLN A 490 -16.91 -41.41 61.31
CA GLN A 490 -15.96 -41.93 62.30
C GLN A 490 -16.64 -42.74 63.41
N LEU A 491 -17.98 -42.73 63.49
CA LEU A 491 -18.73 -43.49 64.49
C LEU A 491 -18.80 -44.98 64.17
N THR A 492 -18.68 -45.79 65.23
CA THR A 492 -18.86 -47.24 65.18
C THR A 492 -20.29 -47.61 64.80
N ARG A 493 -20.50 -48.78 64.18
CA ARG A 493 -21.80 -49.21 63.64
C ARG A 493 -22.95 -49.15 64.66
N GLY A 494 -22.68 -49.43 65.94
CA GLY A 494 -23.67 -49.40 67.01
C GLY A 494 -24.12 -47.99 67.42
N LEU A 495 -23.25 -46.98 67.27
CA LEU A 495 -23.53 -45.58 67.67
C LEU A 495 -23.96 -44.70 66.49
N ALA A 496 -23.69 -45.12 65.26
CA ALA A 496 -23.90 -44.29 64.07
C ALA A 496 -25.36 -44.20 63.59
N ALA A 497 -26.28 -45.09 64.00
CA ALA A 497 -27.61 -45.18 63.42
C ALA A 497 -28.47 -43.91 63.57
N GLU A 498 -28.55 -43.36 64.79
CA GLU A 498 -29.33 -42.16 65.09
C GLU A 498 -28.69 -40.88 64.48
N PRO A 499 -27.38 -40.60 64.66
CA PRO A 499 -26.70 -39.47 64.02
C PRO A 499 -26.77 -39.51 62.48
N ARG A 500 -26.72 -40.70 61.85
CA ARG A 500 -26.87 -40.84 60.39
C ARG A 500 -28.27 -40.42 59.92
N ASN A 501 -29.32 -40.83 60.64
CA ASN A 501 -30.69 -40.45 60.28
C ASN A 501 -30.92 -38.94 60.44
N GLN A 502 -30.39 -38.34 61.50
CA GLN A 502 -30.44 -36.89 61.71
C GLN A 502 -29.66 -36.12 60.64
N LEU A 503 -28.46 -36.57 60.28
CA LEU A 503 -27.67 -35.99 59.19
C LEU A 503 -28.43 -36.05 57.85
N MET A 504 -29.08 -37.17 57.54
CA MET A 504 -29.89 -37.30 56.31
C MET A 504 -31.07 -36.32 56.27
N ALA A 505 -31.76 -36.13 57.39
CA ALA A 505 -32.85 -35.16 57.49
C ALA A 505 -32.35 -33.72 57.30
N LEU A 506 -31.21 -33.38 57.93
CA LEU A 506 -30.58 -32.05 57.79
C LEU A 506 -30.02 -31.80 56.39
N LYS A 507 -29.45 -32.81 55.73
CA LYS A 507 -29.06 -32.74 54.30
C LYS A 507 -30.26 -32.42 53.42
N THR A 508 -31.37 -33.11 53.62
CA THR A 508 -32.61 -32.86 52.86
C THR A 508 -33.12 -31.43 53.04
N LYS A 509 -33.11 -30.91 54.28
CA LYS A 509 -33.47 -29.51 54.56
C LYS A 509 -32.50 -28.51 53.93
N ALA A 510 -31.21 -28.79 53.97
CA ALA A 510 -30.18 -27.96 53.34
C ALA A 510 -30.34 -27.91 51.83
N ASP A 511 -30.63 -29.04 51.18
CA ASP A 511 -30.89 -29.10 49.74
C ASP A 511 -32.12 -28.25 49.36
N LEU A 512 -33.20 -28.30 50.17
CA LEU A 512 -34.40 -27.50 49.94
C LEU A 512 -34.15 -25.99 50.11
N HIS A 513 -33.35 -25.61 51.12
CA HIS A 513 -32.92 -24.24 51.34
C HIS A 513 -32.07 -23.74 50.16
N LEU A 514 -31.05 -24.50 49.75
CA LEU A 514 -30.17 -24.14 48.62
C LEU A 514 -30.95 -24.04 47.31
N ALA A 515 -31.93 -24.92 47.07
CA ALA A 515 -32.82 -24.82 45.91
C ALA A 515 -33.68 -23.53 45.93
N THR A 516 -34.15 -23.11 47.10
CA THR A 516 -34.92 -21.87 47.28
C THR A 516 -34.05 -20.64 47.05
N VAL A 517 -32.83 -20.64 47.58
CA VAL A 517 -31.83 -19.58 47.37
C VAL A 517 -31.46 -19.48 45.89
N LEU A 518 -31.18 -20.62 45.24
CA LEU A 518 -30.87 -20.68 43.80
C LEU A 518 -32.03 -20.11 42.97
N LYS A 519 -33.29 -20.46 43.29
CA LYS A 519 -34.47 -19.96 42.56
C LYS A 519 -34.63 -18.44 42.64
N GLY A 520 -34.44 -17.85 43.83
CA GLY A 520 -34.51 -16.40 43.99
C GLY A 520 -33.37 -15.68 43.25
N PHE A 521 -32.17 -16.25 43.36
CA PHE A 521 -30.98 -15.73 42.70
C PHE A 521 -31.04 -15.83 41.17
N SER A 522 -31.50 -16.96 40.64
CA SER A 522 -31.66 -17.18 39.20
C SER A 522 -32.72 -16.24 38.60
N ALA A 523 -33.80 -15.96 39.33
CA ALA A 523 -34.83 -15.00 38.90
C ALA A 523 -34.29 -13.57 38.79
N SER A 524 -33.52 -13.12 39.79
CA SER A 524 -32.86 -11.81 39.79
C SER A 524 -31.84 -11.68 38.65
N THR A 525 -31.03 -12.74 38.45
CA THR A 525 -30.05 -12.82 37.37
C THR A 525 -30.74 -12.76 36.00
N ALA A 526 -31.82 -13.51 35.81
CA ALA A 526 -32.59 -13.52 34.57
C ALA A 526 -33.22 -12.15 34.25
N ALA A 527 -33.73 -11.43 35.26
CA ALA A 527 -34.28 -10.09 35.08
C ALA A 527 -33.21 -9.08 34.64
N THR A 528 -32.07 -9.08 35.32
CA THR A 528 -30.92 -8.22 34.99
C THR A 528 -30.41 -8.52 33.58
N LEU A 529 -30.25 -9.80 33.25
CA LEU A 529 -29.77 -10.24 31.94
C LEU A 529 -30.73 -9.84 30.81
N SER A 530 -32.04 -9.93 31.03
CA SER A 530 -33.05 -9.50 30.05
C SER A 530 -32.99 -7.98 29.79
N GLN A 531 -32.74 -7.17 30.83
CA GLN A 531 -32.54 -5.73 30.66
C GLN A 531 -31.26 -5.41 29.89
N MET A 532 -30.18 -6.15 30.15
CA MET A 532 -28.91 -5.98 29.44
C MET A 532 -29.00 -6.43 27.98
N GLU A 533 -29.67 -7.54 27.69
CA GLU A 533 -29.93 -8.03 26.33
C GLU A 533 -30.73 -7.00 25.52
N LYS A 534 -31.76 -6.39 26.12
CA LYS A 534 -32.52 -5.31 25.50
C LYS A 534 -31.64 -4.09 25.20
N THR A 535 -30.90 -3.61 26.20
CA THR A 535 -29.95 -2.49 26.03
C THR A 535 -28.92 -2.80 24.96
N SER A 536 -28.40 -4.04 24.93
CA SER A 536 -27.44 -4.50 23.94
C SER A 536 -28.03 -4.59 22.54
N ALA A 537 -29.29 -4.95 22.38
CA ALA A 537 -29.96 -4.98 21.09
C ALA A 537 -30.21 -3.57 20.56
N ASP A 538 -30.62 -2.65 21.44
CA ASP A 538 -30.94 -1.27 21.09
C ASP A 538 -29.67 -0.45 20.81
N GLU A 539 -28.63 -0.55 21.65
CA GLU A 539 -27.46 0.33 21.61
C GLU A 539 -26.25 -0.21 20.85
N LEU A 540 -26.04 -1.54 20.79
CA LEU A 540 -24.95 -2.12 20.01
C LEU A 540 -25.42 -2.40 18.57
N SER A 541 -25.21 -1.40 17.71
CA SER A 541 -25.49 -1.46 16.28
C SER A 541 -24.37 -0.79 15.48
N HIS A 542 -24.00 -1.39 14.35
CA HIS A 542 -23.04 -0.79 13.40
C HIS A 542 -23.60 0.46 12.70
N GLU A 543 -24.90 0.75 12.80
CA GLU A 543 -25.51 1.96 12.24
C GLU A 543 -25.32 3.20 13.13
N LYS A 544 -24.97 3.01 14.40
CA LYS A 544 -24.76 4.10 15.36
C LYS A 544 -23.32 4.63 15.29
N PRO A 545 -23.08 5.90 15.68
CA PRO A 545 -21.72 6.44 15.76
C PRO A 545 -20.83 5.64 16.69
N THR A 546 -19.59 5.40 16.28
CA THR A 546 -18.60 4.61 17.05
C THR A 546 -18.42 5.08 18.48
N ALA A 547 -18.40 6.41 18.71
CA ALA A 547 -18.31 6.98 20.05
C ALA A 547 -19.45 6.55 20.98
N LYS A 548 -20.68 6.48 20.45
CA LYS A 548 -21.85 6.04 21.22
C LYS A 548 -21.78 4.55 21.52
N VAL A 549 -21.42 3.74 20.53
CA VAL A 549 -21.30 2.28 20.68
C VAL A 549 -20.18 1.92 21.67
N SER A 550 -19.06 2.64 21.63
CA SER A 550 -17.95 2.47 22.60
C SER A 550 -18.41 2.71 24.03
N ALA A 551 -19.11 3.83 24.29
CA ALA A 551 -19.65 4.14 25.60
C ALA A 551 -20.66 3.08 26.08
N SER A 552 -21.50 2.58 25.17
CA SER A 552 -22.44 1.49 25.48
C SER A 552 -21.74 0.16 25.77
N CYS A 553 -20.66 -0.18 25.06
CA CYS A 553 -19.83 -1.35 25.36
C CYS A 553 -19.20 -1.26 26.75
N GLU A 554 -18.64 -0.11 27.14
CA GLU A 554 -18.06 0.09 28.47
C GLU A 554 -19.11 -0.03 29.59
N ALA A 555 -20.29 0.57 29.40
CA ALA A 555 -21.38 0.49 30.36
C ALA A 555 -21.90 -0.95 30.54
N LEU A 556 -22.09 -1.69 29.43
CA LEU A 556 -22.54 -3.09 29.46
C LEU A 556 -21.47 -4.02 30.05
N ASP A 557 -20.18 -3.80 29.74
CA ASP A 557 -19.09 -4.60 30.31
C ASP A 557 -19.05 -4.49 31.84
N LYS A 558 -19.17 -3.27 32.37
CA LYS A 558 -19.21 -3.01 33.81
C LYS A 558 -20.39 -3.71 34.50
N GLN A 559 -21.54 -3.82 33.82
CA GLN A 559 -22.71 -4.54 34.35
C GLN A 559 -22.59 -6.07 34.21
N LEU A 560 -21.80 -6.57 33.25
CA LEU A 560 -21.68 -8.00 32.95
C LEU A 560 -20.67 -8.71 33.86
N GLN A 561 -19.59 -8.02 34.26
CA GLN A 561 -18.52 -8.57 35.11
C GLN A 561 -19.04 -9.20 36.42
N PRO A 562 -19.97 -8.58 37.19
CA PRO A 562 -20.53 -9.20 38.38
C PRO A 562 -21.30 -10.49 38.07
N LEU A 563 -21.97 -10.59 36.92
CA LEU A 563 -22.73 -11.79 36.53
C LEU A 563 -21.81 -12.94 36.12
N GLU A 564 -20.67 -12.65 35.49
CA GLU A 564 -19.68 -13.66 35.12
C GLU A 564 -18.98 -14.29 36.33
N ALA A 565 -18.79 -13.51 37.40
CA ALA A 565 -18.28 -14.04 38.67
C ALA A 565 -19.18 -15.16 39.23
N LEU A 566 -20.48 -15.13 38.90
CA LEU A 566 -21.47 -16.11 39.36
C LEU A 566 -21.39 -17.46 38.63
N LEU A 567 -20.72 -17.52 37.48
CA LEU A 567 -20.50 -18.78 36.74
C LEU A 567 -19.55 -19.74 37.48
N LYS A 568 -18.84 -19.25 38.50
CA LYS A 568 -17.96 -20.05 39.36
C LYS A 568 -18.41 -19.89 40.82
N PRO A 569 -19.57 -20.47 41.20
CA PRO A 569 -20.06 -20.33 42.57
C PRO A 569 -19.13 -21.07 43.55
N GLU A 570 -18.94 -20.51 44.75
CA GLU A 570 -18.22 -21.17 45.84
C GLU A 570 -18.90 -22.47 46.31
N VAL A 571 -20.21 -22.59 46.07
CA VAL A 571 -21.03 -23.77 46.38
C VAL A 571 -21.58 -24.36 45.08
N PRO A 572 -21.24 -25.62 44.72
CA PRO A 572 -21.69 -26.24 43.47
C PRO A 572 -23.23 -26.31 43.31
N ALA A 573 -23.97 -26.45 44.41
CA ALA A 573 -25.43 -26.46 44.40
C ALA A 573 -26.09 -25.12 44.03
N LEU A 574 -25.29 -24.03 43.99
CA LEU A 574 -25.72 -22.71 43.53
C LEU A 574 -25.26 -22.40 42.09
N ALA A 575 -24.84 -23.42 41.33
CA ALA A 575 -24.56 -23.28 39.90
C ALA A 575 -25.79 -22.77 39.16
N LEU A 576 -25.57 -21.78 38.28
CA LEU A 576 -26.63 -21.20 37.50
C LEU A 576 -27.20 -22.26 36.53
N PRO A 577 -28.50 -22.18 36.23
CA PRO A 577 -29.09 -22.94 35.14
C PRO A 577 -28.34 -22.72 33.80
N ALA A 578 -28.16 -23.78 33.02
CA ALA A 578 -27.39 -23.75 31.77
C ALA A 578 -27.90 -22.72 30.74
N ASP A 579 -29.19 -22.37 30.76
CA ASP A 579 -29.75 -21.33 29.90
C ASP A 579 -29.20 -19.94 30.25
N LEU A 580 -29.09 -19.62 31.54
CA LEU A 580 -28.52 -18.34 32.01
C LEU A 580 -27.02 -18.27 31.74
N GLU A 581 -26.30 -19.36 31.94
CA GLU A 581 -24.87 -19.44 31.58
C GLU A 581 -24.66 -19.18 30.09
N THR A 582 -25.47 -19.84 29.24
CA THR A 582 -25.41 -19.67 27.78
C THR A 582 -25.69 -18.22 27.38
N ARG A 583 -26.69 -17.57 28.00
CA ARG A 583 -27.05 -16.18 27.72
C ARG A 583 -25.95 -15.19 28.17
N ILE A 584 -25.33 -15.40 29.33
CA ILE A 584 -24.18 -14.59 29.79
C ILE A 584 -23.02 -14.71 28.80
N HIS A 585 -22.68 -15.93 28.38
CA HIS A 585 -21.63 -16.16 27.38
C HIS A 585 -21.97 -15.53 26.03
N ALA A 586 -23.22 -15.63 25.57
CA ALA A 586 -23.66 -15.02 24.32
C ALA A 586 -23.55 -13.49 24.36
N LEU A 587 -23.94 -12.85 25.46
CA LEU A 587 -23.82 -11.40 25.63
C LEU A 587 -22.35 -10.97 25.69
N ARG A 588 -21.50 -11.70 26.40
CA ARG A 588 -20.04 -11.48 26.44
C ARG A 588 -19.42 -11.59 25.05
N GLN A 589 -19.80 -12.62 24.28
CA GLN A 589 -19.31 -12.82 22.92
C GLN A 589 -19.75 -11.68 22.01
N ARG A 590 -21.02 -11.24 22.08
CA ARG A 590 -21.52 -10.08 21.32
C ARG A 590 -20.72 -8.82 21.66
N LEU A 591 -20.50 -8.54 22.94
CA LEU A 591 -19.76 -7.36 23.39
C LEU A 591 -18.30 -7.39 22.91
N LYS A 592 -17.64 -8.56 22.98
CA LYS A 592 -16.28 -8.76 22.48
C LYS A 592 -16.18 -8.52 20.97
N ASN A 593 -17.18 -8.96 20.19
CA ASN A 593 -17.21 -8.73 18.74
C ASN A 593 -17.25 -7.22 18.42
N TYR A 594 -18.11 -6.44 19.09
CA TYR A 594 -18.17 -4.99 18.91
C TYR A 594 -16.91 -4.27 19.39
N GLN A 595 -16.33 -4.67 20.54
CA GLN A 595 -15.05 -4.11 21.00
C GLN A 595 -13.93 -4.36 19.99
N THR A 596 -13.89 -5.56 19.39
CA THR A 596 -12.90 -5.91 18.36
C THR A 596 -13.10 -5.06 17.10
N ASP A 597 -14.35 -4.92 16.63
CA ASP A 597 -14.69 -4.08 15.47
C ASP A 597 -14.33 -2.59 15.74
N LEU A 598 -14.58 -2.08 16.95
CA LEU A 598 -14.22 -0.72 17.37
C LEU A 598 -12.70 -0.50 17.40
N GLN A 599 -11.95 -1.44 17.97
CA GLN A 599 -10.49 -1.39 18.01
C GLN A 599 -9.88 -1.43 16.60
N ALA A 600 -10.41 -2.30 15.73
CA ALA A 600 -9.98 -2.36 14.34
C ALA A 600 -10.23 -1.04 13.61
N PHE A 601 -11.41 -0.43 13.79
CA PHE A 601 -11.71 0.85 13.16
C PHE A 601 -10.85 2.00 13.73
N ALA A 602 -10.64 2.05 15.06
CA ALA A 602 -9.75 3.02 15.68
C ALA A 602 -8.31 2.90 15.16
N ALA A 603 -7.79 1.68 15.00
CA ALA A 603 -6.49 1.44 14.40
C ALA A 603 -6.41 1.99 12.96
N ILE A 604 -7.42 1.70 12.13
CA ILE A 604 -7.50 2.21 10.76
C ILE A 604 -7.52 3.75 10.72
N ARG A 605 -8.27 4.41 11.63
CA ARG A 605 -8.26 5.89 11.74
C ARG A 605 -6.88 6.42 12.10
N THR A 606 -6.21 5.82 13.08
CA THR A 606 -4.86 6.25 13.46
C THR A 606 -3.85 6.05 12.34
N GLU A 607 -3.99 5.00 11.53
CA GLU A 607 -3.15 4.77 10.35
C GLU A 607 -3.42 5.83 9.27
N THR A 608 -4.70 6.14 9.03
CA THR A 608 -5.13 7.16 8.05
C THR A 608 -4.62 8.56 8.42
N ALA A 609 -4.67 8.90 9.71
CA ALA A 609 -4.16 10.18 10.23
C ALA A 609 -2.62 10.29 10.17
N LYS A 610 -1.91 9.16 10.07
CA LYS A 610 -0.45 9.11 9.94
C LYS A 610 0.05 9.17 8.50
N ALA A 611 -0.84 9.08 7.51
CA ALA A 611 -0.45 9.16 6.11
C ALA A 611 0.35 10.45 5.83
N GLY A 612 1.53 10.29 5.22
CA GLY A 612 2.40 11.38 4.81
C GLY A 612 2.19 11.78 3.34
N THR A 613 1.57 10.92 2.54
CA THR A 613 1.34 11.13 1.11
C THR A 613 -0.10 10.79 0.71
N LEU A 614 -0.53 11.30 -0.46
CA LEU A 614 -1.84 10.99 -1.03
C LEU A 614 -2.00 9.49 -1.33
N ASP A 615 -0.93 8.82 -1.76
CA ASP A 615 -0.95 7.38 -2.05
C ASP A 615 -1.08 6.53 -0.79
N GLU A 616 -0.36 6.88 0.28
CA GLU A 616 -0.54 6.25 1.59
C GLU A 616 -1.96 6.45 2.11
N TYR A 617 -2.46 7.68 2.00
CA TYR A 617 -3.83 8.02 2.37
C TYR A 617 -4.83 7.15 1.60
N LYS A 618 -4.71 7.06 0.27
CA LYS A 618 -5.57 6.22 -0.57
C LYS A 618 -5.55 4.75 -0.14
N LYS A 619 -4.37 4.20 0.16
CA LYS A 619 -4.22 2.82 0.67
C LYS A 619 -4.91 2.63 2.02
N THR A 620 -4.79 3.59 2.94
CA THR A 620 -5.43 3.51 4.25
C THR A 620 -6.95 3.65 4.16
N VAL A 621 -7.47 4.54 3.32
CA VAL A 621 -8.92 4.72 3.11
C VAL A 621 -9.55 3.50 2.45
N ALA A 622 -8.82 2.78 1.59
CA ALA A 622 -9.29 1.49 1.07
C ALA A 622 -9.61 0.49 2.17
N LYS A 623 -8.88 0.51 3.31
CA LYS A 623 -9.17 -0.35 4.47
C LYS A 623 -10.49 0.00 5.15
N TRP A 624 -10.99 1.24 5.03
CA TRP A 624 -12.28 1.64 5.59
C TRP A 624 -13.45 0.90 4.93
N GLN A 625 -13.29 0.42 3.68
CA GLN A 625 -14.34 -0.35 2.99
C GLN A 625 -14.65 -1.68 3.69
N ALA A 626 -13.70 -2.23 4.47
CA ALA A 626 -13.91 -3.45 5.24
C ALA A 626 -14.53 -3.19 6.63
N VAL A 627 -14.72 -1.92 7.02
CA VAL A 627 -15.29 -1.55 8.31
C VAL A 627 -16.82 -1.67 8.25
N LYS A 628 -17.40 -2.36 9.22
CA LYS A 628 -18.85 -2.62 9.28
C LYS A 628 -19.67 -1.40 9.70
N PHE A 629 -19.07 -0.42 10.38
CA PHE A 629 -19.78 0.77 10.86
C PHE A 629 -20.22 1.66 9.70
N ALA A 630 -21.47 2.11 9.73
CA ALA A 630 -22.03 3.02 8.73
C ALA A 630 -21.25 4.33 8.61
N GLU A 631 -20.57 4.73 9.68
CA GLU A 631 -19.65 5.86 9.71
C GLU A 631 -18.51 5.74 8.67
N ALA A 632 -18.12 4.52 8.28
CA ALA A 632 -17.11 4.29 7.24
C ALA A 632 -17.66 4.31 5.80
N ALA A 633 -18.98 4.36 5.61
CA ALA A 633 -19.63 4.31 4.29
C ALA A 633 -19.13 5.37 3.28
N PRO A 634 -18.77 6.62 3.68
CA PRO A 634 -18.24 7.61 2.75
C PRO A 634 -16.95 7.18 2.01
N ALA A 635 -16.21 6.20 2.53
CA ALA A 635 -14.93 5.78 1.96
C ALA A 635 -15.02 5.29 0.51
N VAL A 636 -16.11 4.58 0.15
CA VAL A 636 -16.32 4.10 -1.22
C VAL A 636 -16.43 5.29 -2.19
N LYS A 637 -17.36 6.22 -1.91
CA LYS A 637 -17.55 7.42 -2.72
C LYS A 637 -16.30 8.28 -2.78
N MET A 638 -15.56 8.37 -1.67
CA MET A 638 -14.31 9.12 -1.64
C MET A 638 -13.27 8.50 -2.58
N LEU A 639 -13.05 7.19 -2.52
CA LEU A 639 -12.08 6.51 -3.38
C LEU A 639 -12.44 6.60 -4.88
N ASP A 640 -13.73 6.59 -5.22
CA ASP A 640 -14.21 6.73 -6.60
C ASP A 640 -13.99 8.15 -7.15
N THR A 641 -14.06 9.16 -6.28
CA THR A 641 -13.96 10.58 -6.65
C THR A 641 -12.62 11.22 -6.30
N LEU A 642 -11.67 10.47 -5.74
CA LEU A 642 -10.38 10.97 -5.29
C LEU A 642 -9.57 11.49 -6.49
N PRO A 643 -9.31 12.81 -6.57
CA PRO A 643 -8.52 13.35 -7.67
C PRO A 643 -7.05 12.94 -7.53
N SER A 644 -6.35 12.80 -8.66
CA SER A 644 -4.89 12.76 -8.65
C SER A 644 -4.31 14.10 -8.18
N GLU A 645 -3.08 14.10 -7.69
CA GLU A 645 -2.40 15.34 -7.28
C GLU A 645 -2.41 16.38 -8.42
N LYS A 646 -2.10 15.95 -9.64
CA LYS A 646 -2.16 16.81 -10.84
C LYS A 646 -3.57 17.33 -11.13
N ALA A 647 -4.61 16.52 -10.96
CA ALA A 647 -5.98 16.95 -11.17
C ALA A 647 -6.41 17.99 -10.12
N PHE A 648 -6.01 17.80 -8.86
CA PHE A 648 -6.28 18.77 -7.79
C PHE A 648 -5.51 20.08 -8.00
N GLN A 649 -4.22 20.01 -8.39
CA GLN A 649 -3.43 21.17 -8.77
C GLN A 649 -4.06 21.94 -9.94
N ALA A 650 -4.58 21.24 -10.96
CA ALA A 650 -5.23 21.90 -12.09
C ALA A 650 -6.52 22.60 -11.64
N ALA A 651 -7.34 21.94 -10.83
CA ALA A 651 -8.54 22.56 -10.25
C ALA A 651 -8.20 23.79 -9.38
N LEU A 652 -7.06 23.76 -8.68
CA LEU A 652 -6.62 24.84 -7.81
C LEU A 652 -5.98 26.01 -8.56
N TYR A 653 -5.14 25.75 -9.56
CA TYR A 653 -4.27 26.75 -10.21
C TYR A 653 -4.74 27.20 -11.59
N THR A 654 -5.49 26.36 -12.32
CA THR A 654 -5.86 26.58 -13.73
C THR A 654 -7.35 26.32 -13.98
N SER A 655 -8.18 26.41 -12.94
CA SER A 655 -9.63 26.19 -13.01
C SER A 655 -10.02 24.83 -13.63
N GLY A 656 -9.14 23.84 -13.55
CA GLY A 656 -9.31 22.48 -14.05
C GLY A 656 -8.60 22.18 -15.37
N ASP A 657 -8.00 23.16 -16.06
CA ASP A 657 -7.25 22.90 -17.31
C ASP A 657 -5.89 22.24 -17.01
N GLN A 658 -5.84 20.92 -17.16
CA GLN A 658 -4.64 20.12 -16.94
C GLN A 658 -3.54 20.37 -17.97
N GLU A 659 -3.90 20.76 -19.20
CA GLU A 659 -2.93 21.04 -20.24
C GLU A 659 -2.31 22.43 -20.05
N MET A 660 -3.08 23.40 -19.54
CA MET A 660 -2.53 24.68 -19.05
C MET A 660 -1.58 24.45 -17.89
N LEU A 661 -1.95 23.60 -16.91
CA LEU A 661 -1.05 23.25 -15.82
C LEU A 661 0.25 22.63 -16.35
N GLN A 662 0.15 21.70 -17.31
CA GLN A 662 1.33 21.10 -17.93
C GLN A 662 2.20 22.14 -18.64
N ALA A 663 1.60 23.09 -19.38
CA ALA A 663 2.35 24.16 -20.01
C ALA A 663 3.07 25.08 -19.00
N ILE A 664 2.49 25.28 -17.80
CA ILE A 664 3.15 26.03 -16.72
C ILE A 664 4.30 25.22 -16.11
N ILE A 665 4.13 23.92 -15.90
CA ILE A 665 5.17 23.01 -15.38
C ILE A 665 6.35 22.95 -16.35
N ASP A 666 6.07 22.77 -17.64
CA ASP A 666 7.07 22.69 -18.70
C ASP A 666 7.74 24.05 -18.95
N ASP A 667 7.15 25.12 -18.41
CA ASP A 667 7.50 26.49 -18.72
C ASP A 667 7.52 26.65 -20.24
N LYS A 668 6.35 26.51 -20.86
CA LYS A 668 6.23 26.65 -22.31
C LYS A 668 6.29 28.13 -22.67
N SER A 669 7.06 28.47 -23.71
CA SER A 669 7.07 29.80 -24.37
C SER A 669 7.89 30.94 -23.73
N TRP A 670 8.46 30.79 -22.54
CA TRP A 670 9.07 31.91 -21.80
C TRP A 670 10.38 32.47 -22.37
N ARG A 671 10.91 31.96 -23.49
CA ARG A 671 11.82 32.74 -24.33
C ARG A 671 10.99 33.72 -25.16
N TYR A 672 10.86 34.96 -24.68
CA TYR A 672 10.04 36.03 -25.27
C TYR A 672 8.52 35.77 -25.31
N ALA A 673 7.96 34.91 -24.46
CA ALA A 673 6.55 34.51 -24.56
C ALA A 673 6.17 34.00 -25.97
N ALA A 674 7.10 33.30 -26.63
CA ALA A 674 7.03 32.91 -28.03
C ALA A 674 7.43 31.44 -28.24
N PRO A 675 7.01 30.82 -29.36
CA PRO A 675 7.45 29.48 -29.72
C PRO A 675 8.92 29.49 -30.14
N ASP A 676 9.63 28.38 -29.93
CA ASP A 676 11.01 28.22 -30.41
C ASP A 676 11.12 28.26 -31.94
N THR A 677 10.07 27.81 -32.63
CA THR A 677 9.98 27.79 -34.09
C THR A 677 8.58 28.21 -34.57
N LEU A 678 8.54 28.98 -35.66
CA LEU A 678 7.31 29.41 -36.31
C LEU A 678 6.76 28.34 -37.24
N LEU A 679 5.43 28.27 -37.32
CA LEU A 679 4.77 27.52 -38.39
C LEU A 679 4.74 28.36 -39.66
N GLU A 680 4.59 27.69 -40.81
CA GLU A 680 4.35 28.36 -42.10
C GLU A 680 3.13 29.29 -42.05
N ALA A 681 2.08 28.90 -41.32
CA ALA A 681 0.91 29.74 -41.10
C ALA A 681 1.22 31.01 -40.30
N ASP A 682 2.10 30.92 -39.29
CA ASP A 682 2.53 32.07 -38.48
C ASP A 682 3.31 33.06 -39.35
N LEU A 683 4.28 32.55 -40.13
CA LEU A 683 5.09 33.36 -41.04
C LEU A 683 4.21 34.01 -42.12
N LYS A 684 3.26 33.26 -42.68
CA LYS A 684 2.31 33.78 -43.68
C LYS A 684 1.48 34.93 -43.11
N ALA A 685 1.03 34.85 -41.87
CA ALA A 685 0.26 35.94 -41.24
C ALA A 685 1.11 37.21 -41.09
N ILE A 686 2.36 37.09 -40.63
CA ILE A 686 3.31 38.21 -40.50
C ILE A 686 3.61 38.83 -41.88
N LEU A 687 3.96 38.01 -42.86
CA LEU A 687 4.28 38.47 -44.22
C LEU A 687 3.09 39.12 -44.92
N THR A 688 1.88 38.59 -44.69
CA THR A 688 0.64 39.18 -45.23
C THR A 688 0.47 40.60 -44.71
N LEU A 689 0.70 40.85 -43.42
CA LEU A 689 0.61 42.19 -42.83
C LEU A 689 1.76 43.12 -43.26
N LEU A 690 2.97 42.59 -43.41
CA LEU A 690 4.16 43.36 -43.83
C LEU A 690 4.08 43.84 -45.28
N HIS A 691 3.47 43.05 -46.15
CA HIS A 691 3.37 43.33 -47.59
C HIS A 691 1.97 43.78 -48.02
N ASP A 692 1.07 44.08 -47.07
CA ASP A 692 -0.28 44.55 -47.36
C ASP A 692 -0.23 45.95 -47.98
N GLU A 693 -0.59 46.07 -49.26
CA GLU A 693 -0.55 47.34 -50.00
C GLU A 693 -1.58 48.37 -49.52
N ASN A 694 -2.65 47.92 -48.83
CA ASN A 694 -3.70 48.80 -48.32
C ASN A 694 -3.40 49.33 -46.92
N LEU A 695 -2.41 48.75 -46.23
CA LEU A 695 -1.97 49.19 -44.90
C LEU A 695 -0.60 49.87 -44.96
N ASN A 696 0.30 49.39 -45.81
CA ASN A 696 1.66 49.88 -45.95
C ASN A 696 1.79 50.81 -47.16
N ASN A 697 2.70 51.78 -47.08
CA ASN A 697 3.05 52.65 -48.21
C ASN A 697 1.88 53.48 -48.80
N ILE A 698 0.84 53.75 -48.00
CA ILE A 698 -0.22 54.70 -48.35
C ILE A 698 0.18 56.09 -47.89
N PHE A 699 0.20 57.05 -48.80
CA PHE A 699 0.49 58.45 -48.54
C PHE A 699 -0.78 59.28 -48.55
N GLU A 700 -0.86 60.28 -47.68
CA GLU A 700 -1.89 61.31 -47.73
C GLU A 700 -1.28 62.61 -48.26
N SER A 701 -1.99 63.22 -49.21
CA SER A 701 -1.56 64.42 -49.92
C SER A 701 -2.63 65.50 -49.86
N THR A 702 -2.24 66.73 -49.51
CA THR A 702 -3.15 67.88 -49.55
C THR A 702 -3.09 68.54 -50.92
N ILE A 703 -4.24 68.65 -51.60
CA ILE A 703 -4.33 69.30 -52.91
C ILE A 703 -4.67 70.78 -52.74
N ALA A 704 -4.04 71.64 -53.54
CA ALA A 704 -4.49 73.02 -53.75
C ALA A 704 -5.06 73.17 -55.15
N HIS A 705 -6.30 73.65 -55.23
CA HIS A 705 -6.92 74.05 -56.48
C HIS A 705 -6.63 75.55 -56.69
N TYR A 706 -5.81 75.90 -57.67
CA TYR A 706 -5.50 77.29 -57.95
C TYR A 706 -6.55 77.98 -58.83
N SER A 707 -7.51 77.22 -59.38
CA SER A 707 -8.65 77.71 -60.17
C SER A 707 -9.79 78.29 -59.32
N GLY A 708 -9.85 77.99 -58.01
CA GLY A 708 -10.76 78.61 -57.07
C GLY A 708 -10.12 78.62 -55.69
N LYS A 709 -10.10 79.76 -54.97
CA LYS A 709 -9.38 79.99 -53.70
C LYS A 709 -9.86 79.09 -52.53
N LYS A 710 -9.76 77.77 -52.65
CA LYS A 710 -10.11 76.75 -51.66
C LYS A 710 -9.00 75.71 -51.63
N HIS A 711 -8.58 75.34 -50.42
CA HIS A 711 -7.80 74.13 -50.22
C HIS A 711 -8.66 72.93 -50.62
N GLY A 712 -8.08 72.04 -51.43
CA GLY A 712 -8.72 70.81 -51.89
C GLY A 712 -8.74 69.75 -50.79
N PRO A 713 -9.52 68.67 -50.99
CA PRO A 713 -9.58 67.56 -50.06
C PRO A 713 -8.22 66.85 -49.91
N VAL A 714 -8.04 66.16 -48.79
CA VAL A 714 -6.94 65.20 -48.64
C VAL A 714 -7.23 64.01 -49.56
N VAL A 715 -6.25 63.61 -50.36
CA VAL A 715 -6.31 62.41 -51.19
C VAL A 715 -5.26 61.41 -50.73
N TRP A 716 -5.58 60.12 -50.88
CA TRP A 716 -4.66 59.03 -50.56
C TRP A 716 -4.04 58.49 -51.84
N SER A 717 -2.76 58.13 -51.82
CA SER A 717 -2.07 57.49 -52.94
C SER A 717 -1.28 56.28 -52.49
N MET A 718 -1.19 55.28 -53.37
CA MET A 718 -0.19 54.22 -53.22
C MET A 718 1.18 54.76 -53.63
N GLY A 719 2.13 54.73 -52.70
CA GLY A 719 3.46 55.30 -52.87
C GLY A 719 3.46 56.83 -52.86
N ARG A 720 4.67 57.39 -52.74
CA ARG A 720 4.88 58.84 -52.79
C ARG A 720 4.66 59.33 -54.23
N PRO A 721 3.82 60.34 -54.49
CA PRO A 721 3.62 60.87 -55.83
C PRO A 721 4.93 61.35 -56.46
N GLU A 722 5.16 60.92 -57.70
CA GLU A 722 6.35 61.30 -58.47
C GLU A 722 6.17 62.73 -58.99
N GLN A 723 7.11 63.61 -58.66
CA GLN A 723 7.14 64.99 -59.15
C GLN A 723 8.03 65.08 -60.38
N ALA A 724 7.47 65.60 -61.47
CA ALA A 724 8.21 65.92 -62.69
C ALA A 724 7.99 67.39 -63.09
N GLU A 725 9.06 68.09 -63.43
CA GLU A 725 9.02 69.47 -63.92
C GLU A 725 9.26 69.50 -65.42
N THR A 726 8.39 70.17 -66.16
CA THR A 726 8.50 70.31 -67.62
C THR A 726 8.12 71.74 -68.00
N GLY A 727 9.13 72.57 -68.27
CA GLY A 727 8.96 73.99 -68.59
C GLY A 727 8.33 74.77 -67.43
N THR A 728 7.20 75.44 -67.69
CA THR A 728 6.40 76.14 -66.67
C THR A 728 5.39 75.24 -65.95
N SER A 729 5.38 73.93 -66.21
CA SER A 729 4.45 72.98 -65.59
C SER A 729 5.15 72.05 -64.59
N THR A 730 4.53 71.85 -63.43
CA THR A 730 4.90 70.83 -62.44
C THR A 730 3.80 69.78 -62.42
N ARG A 731 4.16 68.50 -62.53
CA ARG A 731 3.22 67.36 -62.54
C ARG A 731 3.50 66.43 -61.36
N TRP A 732 2.44 65.95 -60.73
CA TRP A 732 2.48 64.91 -59.71
C TRP A 732 1.67 63.71 -60.19
N THR A 733 2.31 62.55 -60.34
CA THR A 733 1.66 61.32 -60.81
C THR A 733 1.75 60.23 -59.75
N ALA A 734 0.61 59.62 -59.42
CA ALA A 734 0.53 58.45 -58.53
C ALA A 734 -0.74 57.64 -58.84
N ARG A 735 -0.92 56.51 -58.16
CA ARG A 735 -2.22 55.83 -58.10
C ARG A 735 -2.98 56.41 -56.91
N PHE A 736 -3.93 57.29 -57.17
CA PHE A 736 -4.74 57.96 -56.14
C PHE A 736 -6.03 57.18 -55.88
N TYR A 737 -6.50 57.21 -54.63
CA TYR A 737 -7.75 56.60 -54.22
C TYR A 737 -8.93 57.35 -54.85
N GLU A 738 -9.80 56.62 -55.51
CA GLU A 738 -11.07 57.14 -56.01
C GLU A 738 -12.21 56.64 -55.11
N ALA A 739 -12.82 57.58 -54.38
CA ALA A 739 -13.93 57.28 -53.50
C ALA A 739 -15.21 57.08 -54.32
N ASP A 740 -15.63 55.83 -54.48
CA ASP A 740 -16.95 55.48 -55.00
C ASP A 740 -17.85 55.03 -53.83
N PRO A 741 -18.86 55.83 -53.42
CA PRO A 741 -19.74 55.48 -52.31
C PRO A 741 -20.64 54.26 -52.61
N THR A 742 -20.68 53.79 -53.86
CA THR A 742 -21.51 52.64 -54.28
C THR A 742 -20.74 51.32 -54.35
N GLN A 743 -19.40 51.35 -54.31
CA GLN A 743 -18.57 50.16 -54.39
C GLN A 743 -18.04 49.73 -53.01
N PRO A 744 -18.11 48.43 -52.67
CA PRO A 744 -17.55 47.92 -51.43
C PRO A 744 -16.02 47.74 -51.48
N THR A 745 -15.33 48.10 -52.57
CA THR A 745 -13.89 47.85 -52.76
C THR A 745 -13.14 49.14 -53.04
N VAL A 746 -11.94 49.25 -52.48
CA VAL A 746 -11.05 50.39 -52.71
C VAL A 746 -10.36 50.24 -54.07
N SER A 747 -10.39 51.31 -54.87
CA SER A 747 -9.68 51.35 -56.15
C SER A 747 -8.70 52.52 -56.19
N PHE A 748 -7.48 52.24 -56.61
CA PHE A 748 -6.44 53.24 -56.81
C PHE A 748 -6.12 53.35 -58.30
N ILE A 749 -6.49 54.48 -58.89
CA ILE A 749 -6.35 54.73 -60.33
C ILE A 749 -5.21 55.71 -60.56
N LYS A 750 -4.45 55.51 -61.65
CA LYS A 750 -3.39 56.43 -62.04
C LYS A 750 -4.01 57.79 -62.38
N GLN A 751 -3.72 58.80 -61.58
CA GLN A 751 -4.15 60.19 -61.78
C GLN A 751 -2.93 61.11 -61.78
N THR A 752 -3.05 62.28 -62.43
CA THR A 752 -1.99 63.27 -62.52
C THR A 752 -2.53 64.66 -62.22
N PHE A 753 -1.97 65.30 -61.19
CA PHE A 753 -2.22 66.71 -60.89
C PHE A 753 -1.17 67.57 -61.60
N THR A 754 -1.59 68.65 -62.24
CA THR A 754 -0.68 69.55 -62.97
C THR A 754 -0.91 71.00 -62.56
N ARG A 755 0.18 71.66 -62.17
CA ARG A 755 0.22 73.10 -61.91
C ARG A 755 1.00 73.80 -63.03
N PHE A 756 0.45 74.90 -63.53
CA PHE A 756 1.11 75.79 -64.49
C PHE A 756 1.50 77.10 -63.79
N ALA A 757 2.77 77.47 -63.89
CA ALA A 757 3.31 78.75 -63.44
C ALA A 757 3.29 79.76 -64.60
N LEU A 758 2.11 80.32 -64.91
CA LEU A 758 1.97 81.47 -65.82
C LEU A 758 1.95 82.79 -65.01
N GLY A 759 3.08 83.49 -64.96
CA GLY A 759 3.17 84.80 -64.29
C GLY A 759 3.00 84.75 -62.76
N SER A 760 2.44 85.80 -62.14
CA SER A 760 2.28 85.92 -60.69
C SER A 760 1.13 85.08 -60.09
N ASN A 761 0.29 84.44 -60.92
CA ASN A 761 -0.86 83.65 -60.48
C ASN A 761 -0.78 82.22 -61.06
N PRO A 762 -0.35 81.22 -60.26
CA PRO A 762 -0.38 79.82 -60.71
C PRO A 762 -1.82 79.35 -61.02
N GLN A 763 -1.96 78.43 -61.98
CA GLN A 763 -3.24 77.78 -62.35
C GLN A 763 -3.11 76.24 -62.28
N GLY A 764 -4.22 75.54 -62.14
CA GLY A 764 -4.27 74.08 -62.05
C GLY A 764 -4.25 73.56 -60.61
N ASP A 765 -3.86 72.29 -60.44
CA ASP A 765 -3.86 71.59 -59.17
C ASP A 765 -2.44 71.23 -58.75
N ALA A 766 -2.10 71.46 -57.49
CA ALA A 766 -0.81 71.05 -56.94
C ALA A 766 -0.97 70.20 -55.69
N VAL A 767 -0.06 69.24 -55.53
CA VAL A 767 0.16 68.56 -54.25
C VAL A 767 1.05 69.47 -53.39
N LEU A 768 0.50 70.01 -52.30
CA LEU A 768 1.21 70.95 -51.42
C LEU A 768 2.14 70.23 -50.44
N SER A 769 1.65 69.14 -49.87
CA SER A 769 2.35 68.33 -48.90
C SER A 769 1.97 66.87 -49.13
N THR A 770 2.94 66.00 -48.89
CA THR A 770 2.78 64.56 -48.92
C THR A 770 3.44 64.00 -47.68
N ARG A 771 2.71 63.22 -46.90
CA ARG A 771 3.24 62.46 -45.78
C ARG A 771 2.69 61.05 -45.79
N LEU A 772 3.34 60.16 -45.07
CA LEU A 772 2.84 58.81 -44.87
C LEU A 772 1.50 58.90 -44.13
N SER A 773 0.51 58.11 -44.54
CA SER A 773 -0.79 58.09 -43.87
C SER A 773 -0.62 57.62 -42.43
N GLN A 774 -1.53 58.06 -41.55
CA GLN A 774 -1.54 57.64 -40.16
C GLN A 774 -1.59 56.11 -39.98
N THR A 775 -2.33 55.41 -40.87
CA THR A 775 -2.37 53.94 -40.88
C THR A 775 -1.02 53.33 -41.25
N SER A 776 -0.34 53.85 -42.28
CA SER A 776 0.99 53.36 -42.67
C SER A 776 2.09 53.73 -41.66
N GLU A 777 1.98 54.88 -40.98
CA GLU A 777 2.85 55.22 -39.85
C GLU A 777 2.64 54.27 -38.66
N PHE A 778 1.38 53.94 -38.35
CA PHE A 778 1.04 52.91 -37.36
C PHE A 778 1.69 51.56 -37.70
N MET A 779 1.54 51.07 -38.94
CA MET A 779 2.16 49.80 -39.36
C MET A 779 3.68 49.80 -39.19
N ASN A 780 4.35 50.90 -39.51
CA ASN A 780 5.79 51.05 -39.30
C ASN A 780 6.17 50.98 -37.81
N GLN A 781 5.39 51.60 -36.92
CA GLN A 781 5.63 51.59 -35.47
C GLN A 781 5.47 50.20 -34.83
N MET A 782 4.65 49.33 -35.43
CA MET A 782 4.48 47.95 -34.96
C MET A 782 5.78 47.13 -35.05
N GLU A 783 6.66 47.48 -36.00
CA GLU A 783 7.93 46.79 -36.28
C GLU A 783 7.73 45.27 -36.47
N LEU A 784 6.69 44.86 -37.21
CA LEU A 784 6.34 43.44 -37.41
C LEU A 784 7.50 42.61 -38.00
N GLY A 785 8.39 43.25 -38.77
CA GLY A 785 9.59 42.60 -39.35
C GLY A 785 10.67 42.25 -38.32
N ARG A 786 10.55 42.74 -37.08
CA ARG A 786 11.44 42.38 -35.95
C ARG A 786 10.87 41.26 -35.07
N ILE A 787 9.71 40.70 -35.43
CA ILE A 787 9.19 39.52 -34.74
C ILE A 787 10.11 38.33 -35.00
N THR A 788 10.69 38.24 -36.20
CA THR A 788 11.58 37.17 -36.62
C THR A 788 13.00 37.65 -36.88
N ASP A 789 13.94 36.71 -36.91
CA ASP A 789 15.25 36.96 -37.52
C ASP A 789 15.15 37.19 -39.03
N GLU A 790 16.27 37.60 -39.65
CA GLU A 790 16.35 37.92 -41.09
C GLU A 790 15.95 36.76 -42.00
N LYS A 791 15.99 35.52 -41.49
CA LYS A 791 15.63 34.30 -42.22
C LYS A 791 14.20 33.83 -41.95
N GLY A 792 13.50 34.43 -40.98
CA GLY A 792 12.16 33.96 -40.56
C GLY A 792 12.18 32.65 -39.76
N GLU A 793 13.35 32.20 -39.30
CA GLU A 793 13.54 30.89 -38.66
C GLU A 793 13.30 30.95 -37.15
N ARG A 794 13.65 32.08 -36.50
CA ARG A 794 13.57 32.24 -35.03
C ARG A 794 12.78 33.47 -34.63
N VAL A 795 12.02 33.34 -33.54
CA VAL A 795 11.33 34.48 -32.93
C VAL A 795 12.32 35.30 -32.09
N GLN A 796 12.36 36.60 -32.35
CA GLN A 796 13.21 37.57 -31.65
C GLN A 796 12.41 38.46 -30.69
N ARG A 797 11.09 38.57 -30.88
CA ARG A 797 10.24 39.48 -30.12
C ARG A 797 8.87 38.88 -29.81
N SER A 798 8.36 39.19 -28.63
CA SER A 798 7.05 38.73 -28.16
C SER A 798 5.92 39.30 -29.00
N LEU A 799 4.95 38.46 -29.34
CA LEU A 799 3.70 38.89 -29.96
C LEU A 799 2.85 39.72 -28.98
N LEU A 800 2.96 39.49 -27.67
CA LEU A 800 2.25 40.28 -26.65
C LEU A 800 2.72 41.74 -26.63
N GLU A 801 4.01 41.99 -26.83
CA GLU A 801 4.53 43.37 -26.98
C GLU A 801 4.02 44.07 -28.25
N VAL A 802 3.69 43.28 -29.29
CA VAL A 802 3.07 43.82 -30.50
C VAL A 802 1.63 44.19 -30.19
N PHE A 803 0.88 43.36 -29.46
CA PHE A 803 -0.46 43.74 -28.99
C PHE A 803 -0.43 44.99 -28.10
N ASP A 804 0.56 45.12 -27.19
CA ASP A 804 0.75 46.31 -26.35
C ASP A 804 0.90 47.59 -27.21
N LYS A 805 1.83 47.55 -28.19
CA LYS A 805 2.03 48.66 -29.13
C LYS A 805 0.76 48.99 -29.92
N LEU A 806 -0.01 47.97 -30.30
CA LEU A 806 -1.23 48.14 -31.09
C LEU A 806 -2.28 48.91 -30.28
N VAL A 807 -2.58 48.47 -29.06
CA VAL A 807 -3.64 49.10 -28.27
C VAL A 807 -3.24 50.50 -27.79
N GLN A 808 -1.97 50.71 -27.46
CA GLN A 808 -1.42 52.01 -27.00
C GLN A 808 -1.31 53.05 -28.11
N ASN A 809 -1.27 52.64 -29.39
CA ASN A 809 -1.20 53.57 -30.51
C ASN A 809 -2.49 54.40 -30.65
N THR A 810 -2.35 55.72 -30.72
CA THR A 810 -3.47 56.67 -30.83
C THR A 810 -3.65 57.27 -32.23
N ILE A 811 -2.77 56.92 -33.17
CA ILE A 811 -2.66 57.60 -34.48
C ILE A 811 -3.33 56.78 -35.59
N GLY A 812 -3.20 55.45 -35.57
CA GLY A 812 -3.73 54.57 -36.61
C GLY A 812 -5.25 54.47 -36.62
N SER A 813 -5.82 54.19 -37.80
CA SER A 813 -7.27 53.98 -37.94
C SER A 813 -7.76 52.84 -37.03
N PRO A 814 -8.84 53.03 -36.26
CA PRO A 814 -9.38 51.98 -35.38
C PRO A 814 -9.85 50.74 -36.15
N ILE A 815 -10.29 50.90 -37.41
CA ILE A 815 -10.66 49.78 -38.29
C ILE A 815 -9.41 48.98 -38.70
N ALA A 816 -8.34 49.68 -39.07
CA ALA A 816 -7.06 49.04 -39.44
C ALA A 816 -6.43 48.33 -38.22
N LYS A 817 -6.46 48.97 -37.04
CA LYS A 817 -6.02 48.35 -35.78
C LYS A 817 -6.79 47.06 -35.48
N ALA A 818 -8.12 47.07 -35.61
CA ALA A 818 -8.95 45.88 -35.42
C ALA A 818 -8.61 44.76 -36.41
N TYR A 819 -8.41 45.09 -37.70
CA TYR A 819 -7.97 44.12 -38.70
C TYR A 819 -6.62 43.50 -38.34
N VAL A 820 -5.62 44.31 -37.99
CA VAL A 820 -4.29 43.82 -37.59
C VAL A 820 -4.38 42.95 -36.34
N MET A 821 -5.14 43.36 -35.32
CA MET A 821 -5.32 42.60 -34.08
C MET A 821 -5.93 41.21 -34.34
N LEU A 822 -6.95 41.12 -35.21
CA LEU A 822 -7.57 39.85 -35.61
C LEU A 822 -6.63 38.97 -36.45
N LYS A 823 -5.80 39.57 -37.31
CA LYS A 823 -4.79 38.82 -38.08
C LYS A 823 -3.70 38.24 -37.18
N LEU A 824 -3.24 39.00 -36.18
CA LEU A 824 -2.28 38.52 -35.19
C LEU A 824 -2.90 37.44 -34.28
N GLN A 825 -4.18 37.57 -33.93
CA GLN A 825 -4.90 36.54 -33.17
C GLN A 825 -4.91 35.18 -33.91
N ALA A 826 -4.98 35.17 -35.25
CA ALA A 826 -4.97 33.90 -35.99
C ALA A 826 -3.71 33.05 -35.69
N MET A 827 -2.58 33.69 -35.38
CA MET A 827 -1.34 33.02 -34.97
C MET A 827 -1.48 32.40 -33.57
N THR A 828 -2.08 33.14 -32.63
CA THR A 828 -2.26 32.65 -31.26
C THR A 828 -3.31 31.55 -31.19
N GLN A 829 -4.38 31.59 -31.99
CA GLN A 829 -5.43 30.56 -32.00
C GLN A 829 -4.93 29.15 -32.34
N LEU A 830 -3.92 29.02 -33.22
CA LEU A 830 -3.39 27.72 -33.61
C LEU A 830 -2.58 27.07 -32.48
N ARG A 831 -1.85 27.89 -31.71
CA ARG A 831 -0.98 27.43 -30.62
C ARG A 831 -0.98 28.43 -29.45
N PRO A 832 -2.10 28.62 -28.73
CA PRO A 832 -2.26 29.74 -27.78
C PRO A 832 -1.27 29.65 -26.62
N ARG A 833 -0.97 28.42 -26.19
CA ARG A 833 0.03 28.17 -25.14
C ARG A 833 1.45 28.48 -25.59
N ALA A 834 1.76 28.30 -26.88
CA ALA A 834 3.08 28.57 -27.46
C ALA A 834 3.38 30.07 -27.60
N TRP A 835 2.35 30.91 -27.65
CA TRP A 835 2.45 32.37 -27.76
C TRP A 835 2.20 33.10 -26.43
N GLY A 836 2.21 32.37 -25.31
CA GLY A 836 2.02 32.97 -23.97
C GLY A 836 0.61 33.48 -23.68
N GLU A 837 -0.38 33.27 -24.57
CA GLU A 837 -1.75 33.80 -24.44
C GLU A 837 -2.44 33.31 -23.14
N HIS A 838 -2.17 32.07 -22.74
CA HIS A 838 -2.68 31.48 -21.50
C HIS A 838 -2.27 32.20 -20.20
N TYR A 839 -1.23 33.06 -20.24
CA TYR A 839 -0.85 33.90 -19.12
C TYR A 839 -1.52 35.29 -19.15
N CYS A 840 -2.27 35.62 -20.20
CA CYS A 840 -2.80 36.96 -20.47
C CYS A 840 -4.32 36.94 -20.67
N PRO A 841 -5.11 36.84 -19.58
CA PRO A 841 -6.57 36.79 -19.67
C PRO A 841 -7.17 38.09 -20.21
N SER A 842 -6.53 39.24 -19.96
CA SER A 842 -7.00 40.53 -20.48
C SER A 842 -6.99 40.55 -22.01
N LEU A 843 -5.95 40.01 -22.65
CA LEU A 843 -5.92 39.87 -24.12
C LEU A 843 -7.03 38.94 -24.62
N GLN A 844 -7.30 37.84 -23.93
CA GLN A 844 -8.38 36.91 -24.31
C GLN A 844 -9.75 37.59 -24.24
N GLN A 845 -9.99 38.36 -23.19
CA GLN A 845 -11.21 39.14 -23.01
C GLN A 845 -11.35 40.22 -24.08
N ASP A 846 -10.29 40.99 -24.34
CA ASP A 846 -10.30 42.05 -25.35
C ASP A 846 -10.54 41.49 -26.76
N LEU A 847 -9.92 40.36 -27.10
CA LEU A 847 -10.17 39.67 -28.37
C LEU A 847 -11.59 39.14 -28.48
N GLN A 848 -12.18 38.69 -27.38
CA GLN A 848 -13.58 38.26 -27.33
C GLN A 848 -14.54 39.44 -27.50
N GLU A 849 -14.28 40.56 -26.82
CA GLU A 849 -15.06 41.79 -26.92
C GLU A 849 -14.99 42.38 -28.33
N LEU A 850 -13.80 42.43 -28.94
CA LEU A 850 -13.63 42.88 -30.33
C LEU A 850 -14.49 42.06 -31.30
N ARG A 851 -14.52 40.73 -31.12
CA ARG A 851 -15.38 39.84 -31.92
C ARG A 851 -16.86 40.08 -31.66
N GLN A 852 -17.26 40.35 -30.42
CA GLN A 852 -18.64 40.70 -30.10
C GLN A 852 -19.07 42.00 -30.77
N ILE A 853 -18.20 43.02 -30.78
CA ILE A 853 -18.46 44.31 -31.45
C ILE A 853 -18.66 44.10 -32.95
N LEU A 854 -17.78 43.32 -33.61
CA LEU A 854 -17.84 43.09 -35.05
C LEU A 854 -18.93 42.08 -35.49
N GLY A 855 -19.38 41.22 -34.57
CA GLY A 855 -20.39 40.21 -34.82
C GLY A 855 -19.94 39.19 -35.87
N ARG A 856 -20.62 39.16 -37.03
CA ARG A 856 -20.27 38.29 -38.18
C ARG A 856 -19.48 39.02 -39.27
N THR A 857 -19.02 40.24 -39.00
CA THR A 857 -18.37 41.08 -40.01
C THR A 857 -16.88 40.75 -40.06
N ASP A 858 -16.42 40.26 -41.21
CA ASP A 858 -14.99 40.06 -41.48
C ASP A 858 -14.40 41.33 -42.08
N LEU A 859 -13.46 41.95 -41.36
CA LEU A 859 -12.75 43.13 -41.83
C LEU A 859 -11.71 42.77 -42.91
N ARG A 860 -11.58 43.64 -43.90
CA ARG A 860 -10.55 43.62 -44.94
C ARG A 860 -9.54 44.73 -44.73
N SER A 861 -8.37 44.56 -45.33
CA SER A 861 -7.24 45.48 -45.24
C SER A 861 -7.56 46.92 -45.67
N GLU A 862 -8.51 47.08 -46.58
CA GLU A 862 -8.89 48.33 -47.22
C GLU A 862 -10.11 49.00 -46.59
N ASP A 863 -10.81 48.33 -45.66
CA ASP A 863 -12.08 48.82 -45.10
C ASP A 863 -11.92 50.15 -44.34
N TRP A 864 -10.71 50.49 -43.91
CA TRP A 864 -10.44 51.79 -43.29
C TRP A 864 -10.48 52.96 -44.28
N LEU A 865 -10.45 52.73 -45.60
CA LEU A 865 -10.62 53.76 -46.63
C LEU A 865 -12.07 53.84 -47.12
N VAL A 866 -12.89 52.82 -46.82
CA VAL A 866 -14.28 52.71 -47.31
C VAL A 866 -15.21 53.57 -46.45
N PRO A 867 -15.92 54.57 -47.02
CA PRO A 867 -16.76 55.48 -46.24
C PRO A 867 -17.86 54.79 -45.42
N ALA A 868 -18.54 53.80 -45.99
CA ALA A 868 -19.60 53.05 -45.31
C ALA A 868 -19.07 52.25 -44.09
N MET A 869 -17.83 51.77 -44.16
CA MET A 869 -17.19 51.05 -43.04
C MET A 869 -16.71 52.02 -41.97
N GLN A 870 -16.19 53.19 -42.36
CA GLN A 870 -15.87 54.29 -41.44
C GLN A 870 -17.10 54.75 -40.65
N GLU A 871 -18.23 55.00 -41.32
CA GLU A 871 -19.48 55.41 -40.67
C GLU A 871 -19.98 54.35 -39.68
N LYS A 872 -19.89 53.07 -40.05
CA LYS A 872 -20.38 51.96 -39.22
C LYS A 872 -19.49 51.64 -38.02
N TRP A 873 -18.16 51.63 -38.21
CA TRP A 873 -17.24 51.00 -37.25
C TRP A 873 -16.24 51.94 -36.57
N ALA A 874 -16.02 53.16 -37.08
CA ALA A 874 -15.01 54.04 -36.50
C ALA A 874 -15.30 54.38 -35.03
N ALA A 875 -16.53 54.77 -34.70
CA ALA A 875 -16.89 55.15 -33.33
C ALA A 875 -16.89 53.97 -32.33
N PRO A 876 -17.51 52.80 -32.62
CA PRO A 876 -17.45 51.64 -31.72
C PRO A 876 -16.02 51.14 -31.48
N LEU A 877 -15.19 51.06 -32.52
CA LEU A 877 -13.82 50.58 -32.39
C LEU A 877 -12.90 51.60 -31.69
N THR A 878 -13.16 52.90 -31.85
CA THR A 878 -12.46 53.94 -31.08
C THR A 878 -12.77 53.81 -29.58
N ALA A 879 -14.04 53.57 -29.23
CA ALA A 879 -14.42 53.34 -27.84
C ALA A 879 -13.73 52.10 -27.25
N PHE A 880 -13.68 51.00 -28.00
CA PHE A 880 -12.98 49.77 -27.62
C PHE A 880 -11.47 49.99 -27.42
N PHE A 881 -10.75 50.57 -28.39
CA PHE A 881 -9.31 50.77 -28.21
C PHE A 881 -8.97 51.77 -27.12
N LYS A 882 -9.90 52.66 -26.75
CA LYS A 882 -9.73 53.55 -25.61
C LYS A 882 -9.80 52.80 -24.28
N THR A 883 -10.63 51.76 -24.14
CA THR A 883 -10.66 50.93 -22.93
C THR A 883 -9.42 50.06 -22.81
N CYS A 884 -8.91 49.52 -23.92
CA CYS A 884 -7.71 48.69 -23.92
C CYS A 884 -6.39 49.49 -23.84
N GLN A 885 -6.41 50.82 -23.98
CA GLN A 885 -5.20 51.64 -24.13
C GLN A 885 -4.23 51.51 -22.94
N GLU A 886 -4.76 51.27 -21.75
CA GLU A 886 -3.99 51.15 -20.51
C GLU A 886 -3.50 49.70 -20.26
N HIS A 887 -3.93 48.73 -21.08
CA HIS A 887 -3.54 47.33 -20.92
C HIS A 887 -2.06 47.10 -21.27
N ALA A 888 -1.42 46.21 -20.53
CA ALA A 888 -0.02 45.81 -20.69
C ALA A 888 0.09 44.27 -20.65
N TYR A 889 -0.25 43.63 -21.76
CA TYR A 889 -0.36 42.19 -21.95
C TYR A 889 0.94 41.44 -21.65
N MET A 890 2.09 41.93 -22.12
CA MET A 890 3.38 41.27 -21.85
C MET A 890 3.73 41.30 -20.35
N ARG A 891 3.40 42.40 -19.68
CA ARG A 891 3.64 42.57 -18.24
C ARG A 891 2.72 41.66 -17.43
N GLU A 892 1.44 41.63 -17.76
CA GLU A 892 0.45 40.73 -17.16
C GLU A 892 0.91 39.27 -17.31
N ALA A 893 1.28 38.86 -18.53
CA ALA A 893 1.74 37.50 -18.80
C ALA A 893 2.99 37.14 -17.98
N THR A 894 3.94 38.06 -17.86
CA THR A 894 5.17 37.86 -17.08
C THR A 894 4.87 37.74 -15.59
N ALA A 895 4.04 38.63 -15.05
CA ALA A 895 3.63 38.62 -13.65
C ALA A 895 2.88 37.33 -13.30
N ARG A 896 1.92 36.93 -14.14
CA ARG A 896 1.12 35.72 -13.94
C ARG A 896 1.95 34.46 -14.08
N ARG A 897 2.89 34.41 -15.04
CA ARG A 897 3.87 33.31 -15.15
C ARG A 897 4.69 33.19 -13.87
N ASN A 898 5.29 34.28 -13.40
CA ASN A 898 6.15 34.26 -12.21
C ASN A 898 5.39 33.76 -10.98
N TYR A 899 4.15 34.25 -10.79
CA TYR A 899 3.27 33.76 -9.75
C TYR A 899 3.00 32.27 -9.87
N LEU A 900 2.48 31.80 -11.01
CA LEU A 900 2.08 30.40 -11.19
C LEU A 900 3.28 29.46 -11.13
N ARG A 901 4.45 29.88 -11.63
CA ARG A 901 5.71 29.13 -11.49
C ARG A 901 6.15 29.03 -10.04
N ALA A 902 6.07 30.11 -9.26
CA ALA A 902 6.40 30.06 -7.83
C ALA A 902 5.51 29.07 -7.07
N VAL A 903 4.21 29.07 -7.38
CA VAL A 903 3.23 28.16 -6.78
C VAL A 903 3.46 26.70 -7.19
N VAL A 904 3.65 26.44 -8.49
CA VAL A 904 3.92 25.09 -9.01
C VAL A 904 5.25 24.54 -8.48
N ASN A 905 6.29 25.37 -8.39
CA ASN A 905 7.59 24.98 -7.84
C ASN A 905 7.55 24.66 -6.35
N ALA A 906 6.68 25.35 -5.58
CA ALA A 906 6.45 25.00 -4.17
C ALA A 906 5.78 23.62 -4.03
N GLY A 907 4.96 23.25 -5.01
CA GLY A 907 4.30 21.95 -5.12
C GLY A 907 3.12 21.78 -4.15
N LEU A 908 2.33 20.73 -4.37
CA LEU A 908 1.24 20.37 -3.47
C LEU A 908 1.75 19.37 -2.43
N LYS A 909 1.39 19.56 -1.16
CA LYS A 909 1.75 18.66 -0.06
C LYS A 909 0.51 18.14 0.63
N PHE A 910 0.57 16.90 1.10
CA PHE A 910 -0.50 16.25 1.83
C PHE A 910 -0.44 16.62 3.33
N GLY A 911 -1.54 17.14 3.86
CA GLY A 911 -1.64 17.66 5.23
C GLY A 911 -2.53 16.84 6.18
N GLY A 912 -3.22 15.81 5.69
CA GLY A 912 -4.16 14.99 6.46
C GLY A 912 -5.48 14.75 5.73
N TYR A 913 -6.57 14.60 6.46
CA TYR A 913 -7.89 14.38 5.87
C TYR A 913 -9.03 15.00 6.71
N VAL A 914 -10.20 15.12 6.11
CA VAL A 914 -11.45 15.50 6.78
C VAL A 914 -12.12 14.25 7.34
N GLU A 915 -12.36 14.21 8.63
CA GLU A 915 -13.04 13.11 9.30
C GLU A 915 -14.55 13.07 8.97
N THR A 916 -15.22 11.98 9.31
CA THR A 916 -16.65 11.77 9.08
C THR A 916 -17.56 12.78 9.78
N ASP A 917 -17.09 13.35 10.90
CA ASP A 917 -17.73 14.44 11.64
C ASP A 917 -17.41 15.83 11.06
N LEU A 918 -16.71 15.90 9.93
CA LEU A 918 -16.24 17.10 9.24
C LEU A 918 -15.15 17.87 9.97
N SER A 919 -14.51 17.27 10.96
CA SER A 919 -13.32 17.83 11.60
C SER A 919 -12.03 17.47 10.85
N LEU A 920 -10.97 18.25 11.00
CA LEU A 920 -9.69 17.98 10.33
C LEU A 920 -8.77 17.09 11.17
N ALA A 921 -8.42 15.92 10.61
CA ALA A 921 -7.39 15.03 11.13
C ALA A 921 -6.05 15.35 10.43
N LEU A 922 -5.28 16.26 11.01
CA LEU A 922 -4.04 16.79 10.42
C LEU A 922 -2.78 16.04 10.86
N ASN A 923 -1.89 15.79 9.89
CA ASN A 923 -0.53 15.32 10.13
C ASN A 923 0.39 16.46 10.64
N PRO A 924 1.64 16.20 11.07
CA PRO A 924 2.51 17.25 11.60
C PRO A 924 2.74 18.44 10.66
N GLN A 925 2.77 18.22 9.33
CA GLN A 925 2.98 19.28 8.35
C GLN A 925 1.72 20.16 8.18
N GLY A 926 0.54 19.54 8.08
CA GLY A 926 -0.73 20.25 7.98
C GLY A 926 -1.03 21.09 9.23
N ARG A 927 -0.64 20.61 10.43
CA ARG A 927 -0.83 21.35 11.70
C ARG A 927 -0.08 22.67 11.76
N ASN A 928 1.05 22.78 11.07
CA ASN A 928 1.90 23.97 11.06
C ASN A 928 1.54 24.93 9.92
N THR A 929 0.59 24.57 9.06
CA THR A 929 0.23 25.36 7.88
C THR A 929 -1.09 26.08 8.10
N GLY A 930 -1.12 27.39 7.80
CA GLY A 930 -2.28 28.26 8.05
C GLY A 930 -3.39 28.15 7.01
N GLU A 931 -3.06 27.84 5.76
CA GLU A 931 -4.02 27.67 4.66
C GLU A 931 -4.07 26.20 4.22
N LEU A 932 -5.23 25.58 4.34
CA LEU A 932 -5.46 24.18 3.99
C LEU A 932 -6.53 24.09 2.90
N TRP A 933 -6.37 23.15 1.97
CA TRP A 933 -7.25 22.96 0.84
C TRP A 933 -7.89 21.57 0.89
N VAL A 934 -9.22 21.52 0.79
CA VAL A 934 -10.01 20.29 0.81
C VAL A 934 -10.95 20.24 -0.40
N ILE A 935 -11.60 19.11 -0.61
CA ILE A 935 -12.62 18.92 -1.64
C ILE A 935 -13.97 19.41 -1.09
N GLY A 936 -14.52 20.43 -1.73
CA GLY A 936 -15.84 20.98 -1.42
C GLY A 936 -17.00 20.11 -1.91
N LYS A 937 -18.16 20.22 -1.25
CA LYS A 937 -19.41 19.54 -1.66
C LYS A 937 -19.92 20.01 -3.03
N GLU A 938 -19.63 21.25 -3.42
CA GLU A 938 -20.07 21.84 -4.69
C GLU A 938 -19.17 21.40 -5.85
N GLY A 939 -19.50 20.26 -6.46
CA GLY A 939 -18.85 19.79 -7.68
C GLY A 939 -17.39 19.35 -7.51
N GLY A 940 -16.95 19.09 -6.27
CA GLY A 940 -15.60 18.61 -5.98
C GLY A 940 -14.51 19.69 -6.11
N LYS A 941 -14.89 20.97 -6.14
CA LYS A 941 -13.94 22.09 -6.28
C LYS A 941 -13.08 22.26 -5.01
N PRO A 942 -11.85 22.76 -5.14
CA PRO A 942 -11.01 23.10 -3.99
C PRO A 942 -11.70 24.12 -3.08
N LEU A 943 -11.69 23.84 -1.77
CA LEU A 943 -12.24 24.69 -0.71
C LEU A 943 -11.11 25.07 0.25
N LEU A 944 -10.94 26.36 0.49
CA LEU A 944 -9.98 26.88 1.48
C LEU A 944 -10.55 26.73 2.89
N VAL A 945 -9.74 26.20 3.80
CA VAL A 945 -10.01 26.10 5.23
C VAL A 945 -8.83 26.71 5.99
N LEU A 946 -9.10 27.70 6.83
CA LEU A 946 -8.07 28.39 7.60
C LEU A 946 -7.78 27.65 8.91
N ASN A 947 -6.51 27.35 9.15
CA ASN A 947 -6.00 26.81 10.39
C ASN A 947 -5.48 27.94 11.28
N ALA A 948 -6.34 28.49 12.12
CA ALA A 948 -6.00 29.57 13.06
C ALA A 948 -4.93 29.16 14.10
N ALA A 949 -4.67 27.85 14.28
CA ALA A 949 -3.67 27.33 15.21
C ALA A 949 -2.28 27.17 14.58
N ALA A 950 -2.14 27.38 13.26
CA ALA A 950 -0.83 27.45 12.62
C ALA A 950 -0.08 28.65 13.22
N ASN A 951 1.08 28.39 13.84
CA ASN A 951 1.95 29.35 14.54
C ASN A 951 1.64 29.62 16.03
N SER A 952 0.63 28.98 16.64
CA SER A 952 0.46 29.05 18.11
C SER A 952 1.36 28.03 18.82
N ALA A 953 2.39 28.51 19.52
CA ALA A 953 3.34 27.71 20.32
C ALA A 953 2.72 27.06 21.57
N VAL A 954 1.41 27.19 21.79
CA VAL A 954 0.77 26.85 23.07
C VAL A 954 -0.01 25.54 22.97
N SER A 955 0.33 24.65 23.91
CA SER A 955 -0.24 23.35 24.25
C SER A 955 -1.65 23.42 24.88
N GLU A 956 -2.45 24.43 24.56
CA GLU A 956 -3.84 24.49 25.02
C GLU A 956 -4.73 23.76 24.01
N THR A 957 -5.65 22.94 24.55
CA THR A 957 -6.62 22.08 23.86
C THR A 957 -7.12 22.70 22.55
N ARG A 958 -6.42 22.39 21.45
CA ARG A 958 -6.73 22.91 20.11
C ARG A 958 -8.11 22.42 19.75
N LYS A 959 -9.09 23.33 19.69
CA LYS A 959 -10.43 23.05 19.18
C LYS A 959 -10.29 22.38 17.81
N SER A 960 -11.04 21.31 17.60
CA SER A 960 -11.06 20.62 16.32
C SER A 960 -11.47 21.60 15.21
N ILE A 961 -10.68 21.69 14.14
CA ILE A 961 -10.96 22.58 13.02
C ILE A 961 -12.07 21.93 12.19
N MET A 962 -13.14 22.67 11.93
CA MET A 962 -14.31 22.15 11.21
C MET A 962 -14.30 22.61 9.75
N ALA A 963 -14.66 21.72 8.83
CA ALA A 963 -14.80 21.97 7.40
C ALA A 963 -16.23 21.59 6.93
N PRO A 964 -17.27 22.33 7.33
CA PRO A 964 -18.67 21.92 7.14
C PRO A 964 -19.11 21.81 5.66
N SER A 965 -18.46 22.56 4.77
CA SER A 965 -18.73 22.57 3.33
C SER A 965 -17.90 21.55 2.54
N SER A 966 -17.10 20.72 3.22
CA SER A 966 -16.25 19.70 2.59
C SER A 966 -16.92 18.33 2.51
N VAL A 967 -16.39 17.45 1.66
CA VAL A 967 -16.81 16.05 1.59
C VAL A 967 -16.16 15.26 2.74
N PRO A 968 -16.88 14.38 3.46
CA PRO A 968 -16.27 13.48 4.44
C PRO A 968 -15.16 12.65 3.80
N LEU A 969 -14.07 12.44 4.54
CA LEU A 969 -12.86 11.79 4.04
C LEU A 969 -12.22 12.56 2.88
N SER A 970 -12.44 13.86 2.73
CA SER A 970 -11.63 14.62 1.76
C SER A 970 -10.15 14.61 2.18
N PRO A 971 -9.19 14.36 1.29
CA PRO A 971 -7.79 14.68 1.56
C PRO A 971 -7.65 16.17 1.84
N VAL A 972 -6.72 16.50 2.72
CA VAL A 972 -6.31 17.87 3.04
C VAL A 972 -4.96 18.10 2.40
N PHE A 973 -4.85 19.17 1.62
CA PHE A 973 -3.63 19.59 0.97
C PHE A 973 -3.19 20.97 1.45
N PHE A 974 -1.93 21.29 1.23
CA PHE A 974 -1.43 22.65 1.39
C PHE A 974 -0.33 22.93 0.37
N VAL A 975 -0.08 24.21 0.11
CA VAL A 975 1.02 24.68 -0.74
C VAL A 975 2.04 25.35 0.18
N PRO A 976 3.31 24.92 0.20
CA PRO A 976 4.34 25.50 1.05
C PRO A 976 4.88 26.81 0.44
N ALA A 977 3.98 27.73 0.11
CA ALA A 977 4.28 29.06 -0.40
C ALA A 977 3.43 30.10 0.34
N ASP A 978 4.00 31.28 0.58
CA ASP A 978 3.23 32.40 1.13
C ASP A 978 2.34 33.00 0.04
N ARG A 979 1.09 32.51 -0.01
CA ARG A 979 0.10 32.97 -0.99
C ARG A 979 -0.15 34.48 -0.90
N ARG A 980 -0.13 35.06 0.30
CA ARG A 980 -0.36 36.51 0.49
C ARG A 980 0.79 37.32 -0.09
N ALA A 981 2.04 36.92 0.18
CA ALA A 981 3.21 37.56 -0.40
C ALA A 981 3.23 37.42 -1.93
N LEU A 982 2.88 36.26 -2.48
CA LEU A 982 2.80 36.05 -3.92
C LEU A 982 1.69 36.90 -4.58
N VAL A 983 0.51 37.00 -3.96
CA VAL A 983 -0.58 37.85 -4.46
C VAL A 983 -0.17 39.32 -4.42
N HIS A 984 0.51 39.75 -3.37
CA HIS A 984 1.05 41.11 -3.28
C HIS A 984 2.07 41.40 -4.39
N GLN A 985 3.05 40.50 -4.61
CA GLN A 985 4.03 40.65 -5.70
C GLN A 985 3.36 40.69 -7.08
N TYR A 986 2.33 39.86 -7.28
CA TYR A 986 1.53 39.90 -8.51
C TYR A 986 0.81 41.24 -8.68
N GLN A 987 0.16 41.74 -7.63
CA GLN A 987 -0.51 43.05 -7.64
C GLN A 987 0.46 44.21 -7.83
N GLU A 988 1.64 44.20 -7.21
CA GLU A 988 2.69 45.20 -7.42
C GLU A 988 3.22 45.20 -8.86
N ALA A 989 3.40 44.02 -9.45
CA ALA A 989 3.84 43.89 -10.84
C ALA A 989 2.80 44.46 -11.81
N LEU A 990 1.51 44.44 -11.45
CA LEU A 990 0.42 45.02 -12.23
C LEU A 990 0.20 46.52 -11.94
N SER A 991 0.33 46.97 -10.68
CA SER A 991 -0.02 48.33 -10.25
C SER A 991 0.95 49.43 -10.71
N GLY A 992 2.13 49.06 -11.21
CA GLY A 992 3.08 49.98 -11.85
C GLY A 992 2.56 50.72 -13.11
N THR A 993 1.27 50.61 -13.45
CA THR A 993 0.59 51.29 -14.56
C THR A 993 -0.54 52.22 -14.15
N GLY A 994 -0.97 52.24 -12.88
CA GLY A 994 -2.20 52.95 -12.49
C GLY A 994 -3.50 52.26 -12.92
N VAL A 995 -3.44 51.00 -13.37
CA VAL A 995 -4.60 50.19 -13.77
C VAL A 995 -4.92 49.18 -12.67
N ASP A 996 -6.13 49.27 -12.13
CA ASP A 996 -6.69 48.28 -11.21
C ASP A 996 -7.20 47.08 -12.04
N LEU A 997 -6.28 46.24 -12.53
CA LEU A 997 -6.61 44.99 -13.22
C LEU A 997 -7.27 44.05 -12.22
N LYS A 998 -8.60 44.12 -12.12
CA LYS A 998 -9.37 43.18 -11.33
C LYS A 998 -9.22 41.78 -11.94
N PRO A 999 -8.96 40.75 -11.13
CA PRO A 999 -8.90 39.38 -11.61
C PRO A 999 -10.20 39.04 -12.36
N VAL A 1000 -10.06 38.47 -13.57
CA VAL A 1000 -11.18 38.16 -14.46
C VAL A 1000 -12.07 37.10 -13.82
N THR A 1001 -13.39 37.20 -14.02
CA THR A 1001 -14.36 36.22 -13.51
C THR A 1001 -14.09 34.83 -14.09
N GLY A 1002 -13.75 33.86 -13.22
CA GLY A 1002 -13.38 32.49 -13.63
C GLY A 1002 -11.89 32.14 -13.42
N GLU A 1003 -11.12 33.08 -12.86
CA GLU A 1003 -9.73 32.84 -12.45
C GLU A 1003 -9.58 31.74 -11.40
N SER A 1004 -8.35 31.22 -11.35
CA SER A 1004 -7.87 30.27 -10.36
C SER A 1004 -8.24 30.70 -8.95
N VAL A 1005 -8.81 29.79 -8.16
CA VAL A 1005 -9.17 30.01 -6.75
C VAL A 1005 -7.93 30.36 -5.90
N PHE A 1006 -6.74 29.97 -6.37
CA PHE A 1006 -5.50 30.34 -5.71
C PHE A 1006 -5.09 31.80 -5.99
N LEU A 1007 -5.45 32.34 -7.16
CA LEU A 1007 -5.14 33.72 -7.61
C LEU A 1007 -6.07 34.77 -7.00
N THR A 1008 -7.27 34.39 -6.54
CA THR A 1008 -8.20 35.33 -5.92
C THR A 1008 -7.67 35.83 -4.58
N ALA A 1009 -7.81 37.14 -4.32
CA ALA A 1009 -7.42 37.73 -3.04
C ALA A 1009 -8.07 36.96 -1.85
N PRO A 1010 -7.34 36.76 -0.74
CA PRO A 1010 -7.85 36.09 0.46
C PRO A 1010 -9.15 36.68 1.02
#